data_AF-A0A7Z9TFY2-F1
#
_entry.id   AF-A0A7Z9TFY2-F1
#
_cell.length_a   1.000
_cell.length_b   1.000
_cell.length_c   1.000
_cell.angle_alpha   90.00
_cell.angle_beta   90.00
_cell.angle_gamma   90.00
#
_symmetry.space_group_name_H-M   'P 1'
#
loop_
_entity.id
_entity.type
_entity.pdbx_description
1 polymer ?
#
loop_
_entity_poly.entity_id
_entity_poly.type
_entity_poly.pdbx_seq_one_letter_code
_entity_poly.pdbx_strand_id
1 'polypeptide(L)'
;MNKKASLLLIIFLMAVPISASPPDDDDIIIEEHTLLATQYQALESSVLEDGTEYYLKVSGMYGVADYSVHADAAFSYRFNDDGDPYRVWVWNDLNSQRPMPDEPNEDHIYYFYFTGDGTSEEFGFIDNGGYGDNSGSLTIQIWEVVDIDLSDWPNQITYQIDTHENDLNNYELKIQVEFQAEMSSDYSDLLFRSEQGSILPHYIESYDNSSATIWVKSGALSGAGENLITIYYGNDSYQSENNPFSVFSLYENFDNNSFYNDWTINTQSGASYSFENGSLKLNVTQSDKFISIDSPQEFDLQNGYVFSLSINAQSNRGHFITGFGDGNSKGRMNNGGYGQNNGFGLIVNHDSGAQISYSNAPYGSGFDLSQGEQIFGGFHEITIEKYSDEVLYAYFDDVLDGSTTESDLLNTESHPFYIWANGWDNNNKSYWIDELTVRQYSYPEPSISEYNLPPVYGCTDSEATNYNEDANVDDGSCEYDDTNYSLSFDGVDDYVDLENKPITGTQNQFSILAYFKTNSLSINQGIYFHGGGYKDVGLRIDEKDDDYELHFFILTSAGSQGHTYAPVGTIDTGAWHHAAGTYDGQDIKLYVDGNLIIETAFSADVNWDEGTQFGPSIGGGNSQCPTFDGNIDEMSFWTATLSQSEIQSYMSTSPTGNETGLVGYWNFNNGSGTTLTDQTSNSNDGTISGASWSTDVPVESGPVLAGTWKMAPEAGALMVGPSPNDGSWWSNSAYDVYTRACYFDDDYVFNADGSFNNVPGDETWLEYWQHLSDTNGDGSVDYDDDHCGAPVYPHDGSNAATWEYDGGAGTVTLNGVGAYLALPKANNEGELTEEDVDVPESITYNITLSDDNNIMTLAIEAGTGVFWTFKLVPATTPTVIHVPADYSTIQGGIDAASNGDIVYVAGGTYVENINYNGKNISIIGEDKETTIIDGNQSGSVVIFNNSEGLTALLSGFSIINGNSDFGGGILCNQSSPIIEDCIISGNTAGGGGGIGCKNNSNPVITACTIENNEATLNDLGGGGGGINCGAGSSPTLTNLTIRSNTAEWGGGGILIYDNSNPTITDVTIADNATSEVDGYGGGIAIEEFCSPLLTNVAIIGNTAYYGGGCNFYVSANATLINVTISNNSAELYGGLSCSGSSASLVNCILWNNTD
;
A
#
# COMPACT_ATOMS: atom_id res chain seq x y z
N MET A 1 45.70 -45.75 -30.73
CA MET A 1 45.27 -46.50 -31.94
C MET A 1 43.95 -47.15 -31.57
N ASN A 2 42.80 -46.92 -32.22
CA ASN A 2 42.56 -46.67 -33.64
C ASN A 2 41.80 -45.37 -33.92
N LYS A 3 42.28 -44.65 -34.94
CA LYS A 3 41.71 -43.42 -35.52
C LYS A 3 40.41 -43.69 -36.27
N LYS A 4 39.41 -42.81 -36.11
CA LYS A 4 38.57 -42.23 -37.18
C LYS A 4 38.25 -40.80 -36.74
N ALA A 5 38.92 -39.80 -37.32
CA ALA A 5 38.46 -39.03 -38.48
C ALA A 5 37.46 -37.94 -38.06
N SER A 6 38.00 -36.76 -37.76
CA SER A 6 37.27 -35.50 -37.67
C SER A 6 36.49 -35.27 -38.97
N LEU A 7 35.19 -35.05 -38.86
CA LEU A 7 34.40 -34.35 -39.87
C LEU A 7 33.80 -33.12 -39.20
N LEU A 8 34.49 -32.00 -39.39
CA LEU A 8 34.02 -30.66 -39.08
C LEU A 8 32.86 -30.34 -40.05
N LEU A 9 31.64 -30.20 -39.54
CA LEU A 9 30.53 -29.57 -40.25
C LEU A 9 30.17 -28.30 -39.51
N ILE A 10 30.68 -27.17 -40.02
CA ILE A 10 30.26 -25.83 -39.62
C ILE A 10 28.88 -25.60 -40.24
N ILE A 11 27.84 -25.54 -39.42
CA ILE A 11 26.58 -24.89 -39.76
C ILE A 11 26.52 -23.63 -38.89
N PHE A 12 26.48 -22.48 -39.56
CA PHE A 12 26.14 -21.20 -38.92
C PHE A 12 24.66 -21.22 -38.57
N LEU A 13 24.33 -21.25 -37.29
CA LEU A 13 23.10 -20.67 -36.76
C LEU A 13 23.50 -19.41 -36.00
N MET A 14 22.80 -18.33 -36.28
CA MET A 14 23.04 -17.03 -35.67
C MET A 14 22.65 -17.14 -34.19
N ALA A 15 23.63 -17.11 -33.28
CA ALA A 15 23.32 -16.80 -31.89
C ALA A 15 23.00 -15.30 -31.84
N VAL A 16 21.72 -14.99 -31.62
CA VAL A 16 21.33 -13.72 -31.01
C VAL A 16 22.01 -13.71 -29.64
N PRO A 17 22.61 -12.60 -29.19
CA PRO A 17 23.03 -12.50 -27.80
C PRO A 17 21.76 -12.67 -26.95
N ILE A 18 21.64 -13.80 -26.25
CA ILE A 18 20.62 -13.97 -25.22
C ILE A 18 20.88 -12.85 -24.21
N SER A 19 19.86 -12.03 -23.93
CA SER A 19 19.85 -11.21 -22.73
C SER A 19 19.77 -12.19 -21.57
N ALA A 20 20.92 -12.59 -21.04
CA ALA A 20 20.95 -13.44 -19.86
C ALA A 20 20.37 -12.62 -18.69
N SER A 21 19.11 -12.86 -18.37
CA SER A 21 18.59 -12.63 -17.03
C SER A 21 19.37 -13.53 -16.06
N PRO A 22 19.51 -13.15 -14.79
CA PRO A 22 19.87 -14.12 -13.75
C PRO A 22 18.94 -15.34 -13.88
N PRO A 23 19.41 -16.56 -13.55
CA PRO A 23 18.51 -17.70 -13.38
C PRO A 23 17.34 -17.26 -12.52
N ASP A 24 16.13 -17.53 -12.99
CA ASP A 24 14.95 -17.25 -12.21
C ASP A 24 14.79 -18.40 -11.22
N ASP A 25 14.23 -18.13 -10.04
CA ASP A 25 13.89 -19.20 -9.09
C ASP A 25 12.72 -20.05 -9.63
N ASP A 26 12.08 -19.61 -10.72
CA ASP A 26 10.98 -20.26 -11.48
C ASP A 26 11.42 -21.43 -12.36
N ASP A 27 12.72 -21.57 -12.61
CA ASP A 27 13.25 -22.54 -13.56
C ASP A 27 13.11 -23.99 -13.03
N ILE A 28 12.79 -24.96 -13.91
CA ILE A 28 12.54 -26.34 -13.50
C ILE A 28 13.80 -27.19 -13.67
N ILE A 29 14.29 -27.83 -12.60
CA ILE A 29 15.38 -28.81 -12.74
C ILE A 29 14.88 -30.09 -13.44
N ILE A 30 15.48 -30.37 -14.59
CA ILE A 30 15.16 -31.53 -15.44
C ILE A 30 15.98 -32.75 -15.03
N GLU A 31 17.27 -32.56 -14.75
CA GLU A 31 18.17 -33.66 -14.36
C GLU A 31 19.42 -33.15 -13.64
N GLU A 32 20.02 -34.02 -12.81
CA GLU A 32 21.26 -33.75 -12.09
C GLU A 32 22.28 -34.89 -12.27
N HIS A 33 23.54 -34.51 -12.42
CA HIS A 33 24.66 -35.43 -12.57
C HIS A 33 25.89 -34.98 -11.80
N THR A 34 26.69 -35.95 -11.34
CA THR A 34 28.00 -35.70 -10.73
C THR A 34 29.13 -36.26 -11.59
N LEU A 35 30.09 -35.42 -11.94
CA LEU A 35 31.31 -35.79 -12.66
C LEU A 35 32.52 -35.83 -11.72
N LEU A 36 33.36 -36.84 -11.90
CA LEU A 36 34.64 -36.97 -11.20
C LEU A 36 35.77 -36.41 -12.07
N ALA A 37 36.55 -35.48 -11.53
CA ALA A 37 37.66 -34.82 -12.24
C ALA A 37 38.86 -35.75 -12.57
N THR A 38 38.77 -37.04 -12.27
CA THR A 38 39.86 -38.02 -12.38
C THR A 38 39.96 -38.71 -13.76
N GLN A 39 38.94 -38.60 -14.62
CA GLN A 39 38.88 -39.25 -15.94
C GLN A 39 37.99 -38.47 -16.92
N TYR A 40 38.14 -38.75 -18.24
CA TYR A 40 37.19 -38.25 -19.25
C TYR A 40 35.80 -38.79 -18.96
N GLN A 41 34.82 -37.89 -18.92
CA GLN A 41 33.42 -38.25 -18.79
C GLN A 41 32.60 -37.38 -19.75
N ALA A 42 31.68 -38.04 -20.44
CA ALA A 42 30.64 -37.43 -21.25
C ALA A 42 29.30 -37.83 -20.64
N LEU A 43 28.40 -36.86 -20.52
CA LEU A 43 27.02 -37.03 -20.11
C LEU A 43 26.14 -36.73 -21.32
N GLU A 44 25.16 -37.60 -21.52
CA GLU A 44 24.10 -37.44 -22.50
C GLU A 44 22.83 -37.13 -21.71
N SER A 45 22.19 -36.02 -22.02
CA SER A 45 20.96 -35.63 -21.34
C SER A 45 19.79 -36.54 -21.71
N SER A 46 18.71 -36.44 -20.94
CA SER A 46 17.38 -36.80 -21.42
C SER A 46 17.00 -36.02 -22.70
N VAL A 47 15.99 -36.50 -23.43
CA VAL A 47 15.52 -35.80 -24.64
C VAL A 47 14.82 -34.52 -24.22
N LEU A 48 15.33 -33.38 -24.68
CA LEU A 48 14.81 -32.06 -24.35
C LEU A 48 13.84 -31.56 -25.43
N GLU A 49 12.91 -30.67 -25.08
CA GLU A 49 11.89 -30.20 -26.01
C GLU A 49 12.47 -29.21 -27.05
N ASP A 50 12.04 -29.34 -28.31
CA ASP A 50 12.53 -28.51 -29.43
C ASP A 50 12.01 -27.08 -29.30
N GLY A 51 12.92 -26.12 -29.19
CA GLY A 51 12.60 -24.70 -29.07
C GLY A 51 12.40 -24.20 -27.63
N THR A 52 12.42 -25.08 -26.63
CA THR A 52 12.38 -24.71 -25.21
C THR A 52 13.75 -24.21 -24.74
N GLU A 53 13.76 -23.19 -23.89
CA GLU A 53 15.00 -22.61 -23.35
C GLU A 53 15.44 -23.38 -22.09
N TYR A 54 16.74 -23.64 -21.99
CA TYR A 54 17.36 -24.39 -20.90
C TYR A 54 18.68 -23.74 -20.49
N TYR A 55 19.18 -24.09 -19.31
CA TYR A 55 20.57 -23.86 -18.94
C TYR A 55 21.16 -24.98 -18.10
N LEU A 56 22.48 -25.10 -18.15
CA LEU A 56 23.24 -25.95 -17.23
C LEU A 56 23.73 -25.14 -16.04
N LYS A 57 23.43 -25.56 -14.81
CA LYS A 57 24.07 -25.07 -13.59
C LYS A 57 25.20 -26.03 -13.20
N VAL A 58 26.44 -25.55 -13.28
CA VAL A 58 27.65 -26.32 -12.95
C VAL A 58 28.26 -25.77 -11.68
N SER A 59 28.42 -26.62 -10.66
CA SER A 59 28.99 -26.24 -9.37
C SER A 59 30.13 -27.15 -8.91
N GLY A 60 31.08 -26.58 -8.17
CA GLY A 60 32.16 -27.31 -7.49
C GLY A 60 33.58 -26.93 -7.91
N MET A 61 34.58 -27.53 -7.25
CA MET A 61 36.00 -27.24 -7.45
C MET A 61 36.79 -28.47 -7.88
N TYR A 62 37.89 -28.28 -8.60
CA TYR A 62 38.88 -29.32 -8.87
C TYR A 62 40.30 -28.89 -8.46
N GLY A 63 41.09 -29.87 -8.00
CA GLY A 63 42.50 -29.71 -7.64
C GLY A 63 43.41 -30.29 -8.71
N VAL A 64 44.39 -29.51 -9.16
CA VAL A 64 45.45 -29.94 -10.09
C VAL A 64 46.69 -30.37 -9.30
N ALA A 65 47.30 -31.50 -9.65
CA ALA A 65 48.55 -31.92 -9.03
C ALA A 65 49.64 -30.84 -9.19
N ASP A 66 50.38 -30.61 -8.10
CA ASP A 66 51.45 -29.61 -7.88
C ASP A 66 51.04 -28.20 -7.39
N TYR A 67 49.75 -27.89 -7.19
CA TYR A 67 49.31 -26.62 -6.59
C TYR A 67 48.48 -26.81 -5.31
N SER A 68 48.70 -25.96 -4.31
CA SER A 68 47.97 -25.96 -3.03
C SER A 68 46.63 -25.22 -3.08
N VAL A 69 46.17 -24.85 -4.27
CA VAL A 69 44.99 -23.99 -4.50
C VAL A 69 44.04 -24.77 -5.40
N HIS A 70 42.82 -25.01 -4.94
CA HIS A 70 41.75 -25.53 -5.81
C HIS A 70 41.39 -24.45 -6.83
N ALA A 71 41.15 -24.86 -8.07
CA ALA A 71 40.81 -23.95 -9.16
C ALA A 71 39.38 -24.21 -9.61
N ASP A 72 38.78 -23.17 -10.20
CA ASP A 72 37.47 -23.26 -10.78
C ASP A 72 37.51 -24.02 -12.13
N ALA A 73 36.78 -25.13 -12.20
CA ALA A 73 36.75 -26.01 -13.38
C ALA A 73 36.04 -25.38 -14.58
N ALA A 74 35.07 -24.50 -14.33
CA ALA A 74 34.27 -23.88 -15.39
C ALA A 74 35.03 -22.76 -16.11
N PHE A 75 36.00 -22.12 -15.45
CA PHE A 75 36.57 -20.86 -15.92
C PHE A 75 37.98 -20.93 -16.58
N SER A 76 38.71 -22.03 -16.39
CA SER A 76 40.05 -22.32 -16.95
C SER A 76 41.18 -21.29 -16.69
N TYR A 77 42.17 -21.79 -15.94
CA TYR A 77 43.48 -21.26 -15.56
C TYR A 77 44.18 -20.38 -16.64
N ARG A 78 44.00 -19.05 -16.55
CA ARG A 78 44.90 -18.09 -17.21
C ARG A 78 46.25 -18.13 -16.48
N PHE A 79 47.28 -18.71 -17.09
CA PHE A 79 48.65 -18.14 -17.14
C PHE A 79 49.53 -19.09 -17.97
N ASN A 80 49.77 -18.73 -19.23
CA ASN A 80 51.10 -18.74 -19.86
C ASN A 80 51.01 -18.01 -21.22
N ASP A 81 52.04 -17.23 -21.51
CA ASP A 81 52.13 -16.12 -22.49
C ASP A 81 51.88 -16.43 -23.99
N ASP A 82 51.20 -17.53 -24.38
CA ASP A 82 51.10 -17.95 -25.79
C ASP A 82 49.68 -18.26 -26.31
N GLY A 83 48.63 -17.64 -25.76
CA GLY A 83 47.47 -17.21 -26.56
C GLY A 83 46.46 -18.24 -27.09
N ASP A 84 46.14 -19.32 -26.37
CA ASP A 84 44.87 -20.05 -26.55
C ASP A 84 44.44 -20.72 -25.22
N PRO A 85 43.19 -20.56 -24.73
CA PRO A 85 42.74 -21.23 -23.52
C PRO A 85 42.61 -22.73 -23.75
N TYR A 86 43.12 -23.54 -22.81
CA TYR A 86 42.82 -24.97 -22.79
C TYR A 86 41.31 -25.14 -22.66
N ARG A 87 40.70 -25.84 -23.62
CA ARG A 87 39.26 -26.16 -23.64
C ARG A 87 39.01 -27.24 -22.60
N VAL A 88 38.21 -26.91 -21.61
CA VAL A 88 37.85 -27.82 -20.52
C VAL A 88 36.46 -28.44 -20.74
N TRP A 89 35.60 -27.79 -21.52
CA TRP A 89 34.23 -28.21 -21.78
C TRP A 89 33.94 -28.38 -23.27
N VAL A 90 33.03 -29.29 -23.59
CA VAL A 90 32.50 -29.52 -24.94
C VAL A 90 30.99 -29.63 -24.84
N TRP A 91 30.29 -28.93 -25.74
CA TRP A 91 28.83 -28.96 -25.90
C TRP A 91 28.50 -29.42 -27.32
N ASN A 92 27.84 -30.57 -27.48
CA ASN A 92 27.52 -31.19 -28.78
C ASN A 92 28.70 -31.22 -29.76
N ASP A 93 29.87 -31.65 -29.30
CA ASP A 93 31.13 -31.63 -30.08
C ASP A 93 31.62 -30.20 -30.51
N LEU A 94 31.04 -29.13 -29.95
CA LEU A 94 31.36 -27.72 -30.23
C LEU A 94 31.89 -26.98 -28.97
N ASN A 95 32.48 -25.79 -29.17
CA ASN A 95 33.19 -25.03 -28.12
C ASN A 95 32.98 -23.52 -28.25
N SER A 96 31.72 -23.06 -28.18
CA SER A 96 31.36 -21.64 -28.38
C SER A 96 30.52 -21.01 -27.28
N GLN A 97 29.94 -21.78 -26.35
CA GLN A 97 29.14 -21.23 -25.26
C GLN A 97 30.03 -20.68 -24.15
N ARG A 98 29.71 -19.48 -23.66
CA ARG A 98 30.43 -18.81 -22.58
C ARG A 98 29.63 -18.97 -21.29
N PRO A 99 30.27 -19.35 -20.17
CA PRO A 99 29.57 -19.43 -18.88
C PRO A 99 29.23 -18.05 -18.32
N MET A 100 28.21 -17.99 -17.46
CA MET A 100 27.85 -16.85 -16.61
C MET A 100 28.05 -17.22 -15.12
N PRO A 101 28.62 -16.36 -14.26
CA PRO A 101 29.30 -15.12 -14.63
C PRO A 101 30.50 -15.41 -15.52
N ASP A 102 30.88 -14.42 -16.31
CA ASP A 102 31.95 -14.54 -17.30
C ASP A 102 33.35 -14.21 -16.71
N GLU A 103 33.42 -14.26 -15.37
CA GLU A 103 34.55 -14.07 -14.45
C GLU A 103 34.51 -15.15 -13.34
N PRO A 104 35.61 -15.41 -12.62
CA PRO A 104 35.61 -16.39 -11.53
C PRO A 104 34.57 -16.03 -10.46
N ASN A 105 33.70 -16.98 -10.14
CA ASN A 105 32.72 -16.87 -9.07
C ASN A 105 33.30 -17.41 -7.74
N GLU A 106 33.10 -16.69 -6.63
CA GLU A 106 33.51 -17.14 -5.28
C GLU A 106 32.72 -18.37 -4.81
N ASP A 107 31.49 -18.56 -5.30
CA ASP A 107 30.63 -19.71 -4.99
C ASP A 107 30.93 -20.92 -5.87
N HIS A 108 31.78 -20.77 -6.89
CA HIS A 108 32.11 -21.80 -7.87
C HIS A 108 30.88 -22.34 -8.65
N ILE A 109 29.94 -21.46 -8.99
CA ILE A 109 28.71 -21.78 -9.73
C ILE A 109 28.68 -21.06 -11.08
N TYR A 110 28.35 -21.77 -12.15
CA TYR A 110 28.29 -21.25 -13.51
C TYR A 110 27.11 -21.76 -14.31
N TYR A 111 26.60 -20.92 -15.20
CA TYR A 111 25.42 -21.17 -16.03
C TYR A 111 25.80 -21.23 -17.51
N PHE A 112 25.28 -22.23 -18.23
CA PHE A 112 25.43 -22.37 -19.69
C PHE A 112 24.04 -22.47 -20.35
N TYR A 113 23.59 -21.39 -20.97
CA TYR A 113 22.27 -21.33 -21.62
C TYR A 113 22.26 -21.95 -23.02
N PHE A 114 21.18 -22.64 -23.37
CA PHE A 114 20.95 -23.24 -24.68
C PHE A 114 19.45 -23.44 -24.97
N THR A 115 19.11 -23.71 -26.22
CA THR A 115 17.74 -24.06 -26.63
C THR A 115 17.74 -25.51 -27.09
N GLY A 116 16.79 -26.31 -26.60
CA GLY A 116 16.67 -27.72 -26.98
C GLY A 116 16.37 -27.88 -28.47
N ASP A 117 16.93 -28.92 -29.10
CA ASP A 117 16.70 -29.22 -30.53
C ASP A 117 15.77 -30.42 -30.79
N GLY A 118 15.10 -30.89 -29.74
CA GLY A 118 14.25 -32.08 -29.77
C GLY A 118 15.03 -33.40 -29.67
N THR A 119 16.33 -33.37 -29.37
CA THR A 119 17.19 -34.55 -29.15
C THR A 119 17.93 -34.50 -27.81
N SER A 120 18.74 -35.52 -27.52
CA SER A 120 19.62 -35.51 -26.35
C SER A 120 20.85 -34.65 -26.62
N GLU A 121 21.23 -33.84 -25.64
CA GLU A 121 22.39 -32.96 -25.71
C GLU A 121 23.60 -33.64 -25.05
N GLU A 122 24.80 -33.49 -25.63
CA GLU A 122 26.03 -34.11 -25.11
C GLU A 122 26.95 -33.07 -24.50
N PHE A 123 27.25 -33.23 -23.20
CA PHE A 123 28.17 -32.36 -22.47
C PHE A 123 29.35 -33.15 -21.89
N GLY A 124 30.56 -32.64 -22.07
CA GLY A 124 31.78 -33.36 -21.69
C GLY A 124 32.84 -32.48 -21.05
N PHE A 125 33.48 -33.03 -20.01
CA PHE A 125 34.67 -32.45 -19.37
C PHE A 125 35.95 -33.09 -19.91
N ILE A 126 36.87 -32.28 -20.44
CA ILE A 126 38.13 -32.74 -21.05
C ILE A 126 39.34 -32.13 -20.35
N ASP A 127 40.12 -32.99 -19.70
CA ASP A 127 41.48 -32.66 -19.29
C ASP A 127 42.50 -32.99 -20.42
N ASN A 128 43.29 -31.99 -20.82
CA ASN A 128 44.35 -32.12 -21.82
C ASN A 128 45.75 -32.41 -21.20
N GLY A 129 45.88 -32.40 -19.86
CA GLY A 129 47.12 -32.63 -19.11
C GLY A 129 47.45 -34.11 -18.85
N GLY A 130 46.42 -34.95 -18.70
CA GLY A 130 46.52 -36.41 -18.66
C GLY A 130 45.83 -37.00 -17.42
N TYR A 131 44.79 -37.81 -17.64
CA TYR A 131 43.92 -38.36 -16.59
C TYR A 131 44.65 -39.08 -15.43
N GLY A 132 44.30 -38.72 -14.20
CA GLY A 132 44.67 -39.44 -12.96
C GLY A 132 45.49 -38.63 -11.94
N ASP A 133 45.77 -37.36 -12.19
CA ASP A 133 46.48 -36.44 -11.30
C ASP A 133 45.59 -35.34 -10.68
N ASN A 134 44.37 -35.16 -11.18
CA ASN A 134 43.38 -34.24 -10.62
C ASN A 134 42.51 -34.91 -9.53
N SER A 135 42.00 -34.11 -8.58
CA SER A 135 41.06 -34.55 -7.54
C SER A 135 39.87 -33.60 -7.43
N GLY A 136 38.66 -34.10 -7.14
CA GLY A 136 37.45 -33.29 -6.99
C GLY A 136 36.27 -33.86 -7.77
N SER A 137 35.10 -33.25 -7.58
CA SER A 137 33.86 -33.55 -8.29
C SER A 137 33.14 -32.26 -8.67
N LEU A 138 32.38 -32.32 -9.76
CA LEU A 138 31.52 -31.24 -10.24
C LEU A 138 30.09 -31.76 -10.30
N THR A 139 29.14 -30.94 -9.86
CA THR A 139 27.71 -31.20 -10.04
C THR A 139 27.23 -30.40 -11.24
N ILE A 140 26.41 -31.03 -12.09
CA ILE A 140 25.81 -30.44 -13.27
C ILE A 140 24.31 -30.68 -13.19
N GLN A 141 23.53 -29.62 -13.27
CA GLN A 141 22.07 -29.66 -13.30
C GLN A 141 21.60 -29.05 -14.61
N ILE A 142 20.59 -29.64 -15.27
CA ILE A 142 19.87 -29.02 -16.39
C ILE A 142 18.60 -28.40 -15.86
N TRP A 143 18.37 -27.15 -16.20
CA TRP A 143 17.20 -26.36 -15.82
C TRP A 143 16.47 -25.91 -17.07
N GLU A 144 15.14 -26.03 -17.08
CA GLU A 144 14.24 -25.44 -18.07
C GLU A 144 13.88 -24.02 -17.64
N VAL A 145 13.98 -23.08 -18.57
CA VAL A 145 13.62 -21.68 -18.30
C VAL A 145 12.12 -21.52 -18.44
N VAL A 146 11.45 -21.09 -17.36
CA VAL A 146 10.00 -20.91 -17.33
C VAL A 146 9.67 -19.42 -17.24
N ASP A 147 8.96 -18.88 -18.23
CA ASP A 147 8.43 -17.51 -18.22
C ASP A 147 6.89 -17.59 -18.26
N ILE A 148 6.23 -17.38 -17.11
CA ILE A 148 4.76 -17.38 -17.00
C ILE A 148 4.23 -15.97 -17.25
N ASP A 149 3.45 -15.82 -18.31
CA ASP A 149 2.68 -14.59 -18.57
C ASP A 149 1.51 -14.49 -17.58
N LEU A 150 1.64 -13.57 -16.60
CA LEU A 150 0.60 -13.33 -15.60
C LEU A 150 -0.66 -12.66 -16.17
N SER A 151 -0.65 -12.14 -17.40
CA SER A 151 -1.83 -11.49 -17.99
C SER A 151 -3.00 -12.44 -18.25
N ASP A 152 -2.75 -13.75 -18.28
CA ASP A 152 -3.78 -14.79 -18.39
C ASP A 152 -4.42 -15.18 -17.03
N TRP A 153 -4.02 -14.52 -15.93
CA TRP A 153 -4.47 -14.80 -14.57
C TRP A 153 -5.34 -13.68 -14.02
N PRO A 154 -6.68 -13.83 -14.03
CA PRO A 154 -7.59 -12.74 -13.69
C PRO A 154 -7.75 -12.49 -12.20
N ASN A 155 -7.34 -13.44 -11.34
CA ASN A 155 -7.55 -13.34 -9.90
C ASN A 155 -6.32 -13.78 -9.11
N GLN A 156 -6.16 -13.20 -7.92
CA GLN A 156 -5.11 -13.57 -6.97
C GLN A 156 -5.58 -13.45 -5.52
N ILE A 157 -5.01 -14.24 -4.62
CA ILE A 157 -5.11 -14.12 -3.16
C ILE A 157 -3.69 -14.09 -2.60
N THR A 158 -3.37 -13.12 -1.74
CA THR A 158 -2.06 -13.03 -1.08
C THR A 158 -2.16 -13.46 0.38
N TYR A 159 -1.22 -14.26 0.84
CA TYR A 159 -1.08 -14.67 2.23
C TYR A 159 0.20 -14.09 2.83
N GLN A 160 0.09 -13.57 4.05
CA GLN A 160 1.21 -13.18 4.88
C GLN A 160 1.64 -14.35 5.77
N ILE A 161 2.95 -14.58 5.84
CA ILE A 161 3.58 -15.63 6.63
C ILE A 161 4.37 -15.01 7.78
N ASP A 162 3.92 -15.20 9.01
CA ASP A 162 4.69 -14.86 10.21
C ASP A 162 5.52 -16.07 10.62
N THR A 163 6.84 -15.96 10.46
CA THR A 163 7.83 -16.99 10.79
C THR A 163 8.24 -16.98 12.27
N HIS A 164 7.70 -16.05 13.06
CA HIS A 164 7.99 -15.86 14.48
C HIS A 164 9.48 -15.65 14.77
N GLU A 165 10.11 -14.73 14.03
CA GLU A 165 11.54 -14.39 14.13
C GLU A 165 12.52 -15.48 13.65
N ASN A 166 12.04 -16.55 13.01
CA ASN A 166 12.90 -17.61 12.48
C ASN A 166 13.18 -17.40 10.99
N ASP A 167 14.45 -17.39 10.60
CA ASP A 167 14.82 -17.51 9.19
C ASP A 167 14.58 -18.96 8.72
N LEU A 168 13.70 -19.13 7.74
CA LEU A 168 13.34 -20.42 7.17
C LEU A 168 13.78 -20.49 5.71
N ASN A 169 14.14 -21.68 5.23
CA ASN A 169 14.55 -21.85 3.84
C ASN A 169 14.10 -23.21 3.32
N ASN A 170 13.43 -23.22 2.17
CA ASN A 170 12.83 -24.43 1.59
C ASN A 170 11.83 -25.09 2.55
N TYR A 171 11.08 -24.28 3.32
CA TYR A 171 10.19 -24.75 4.38
C TYR A 171 8.82 -25.15 3.82
N GLU A 172 8.32 -26.32 4.21
CA GLU A 172 7.03 -26.83 3.75
C GLU A 172 5.86 -26.26 4.57
N LEU A 173 5.16 -25.27 3.99
CA LEU A 173 4.00 -24.60 4.57
C LEU A 173 2.71 -25.35 4.25
N LYS A 174 1.78 -25.40 5.21
CA LYS A 174 0.43 -25.96 5.02
C LYS A 174 -0.58 -24.82 4.93
N ILE A 175 -1.11 -24.56 3.75
CA ILE A 175 -2.08 -23.49 3.46
C ILE A 175 -3.48 -24.08 3.30
N GLN A 176 -4.47 -23.46 3.93
CA GLN A 176 -5.89 -23.73 3.67
C GLN A 176 -6.41 -22.68 2.70
N VAL A 177 -6.87 -23.12 1.53
CA VAL A 177 -7.41 -22.25 0.48
C VAL A 177 -8.92 -22.46 0.41
N GLU A 178 -9.69 -21.40 0.66
CA GLU A 178 -11.15 -21.44 0.53
C GLU A 178 -11.56 -21.35 -0.95
N PHE A 179 -12.62 -22.07 -1.32
CA PHE A 179 -13.13 -22.12 -2.68
C PHE A 179 -13.66 -20.76 -3.14
N GLN A 180 -13.11 -20.25 -4.24
CA GLN A 180 -13.66 -19.10 -4.97
C GLN A 180 -14.39 -19.56 -6.24
N ALA A 181 -15.38 -18.80 -6.69
CA ALA A 181 -16.25 -19.23 -7.81
C ALA A 181 -15.48 -19.38 -9.15
N GLU A 182 -14.37 -18.66 -9.27
CA GLU A 182 -13.49 -18.64 -10.43
C GLU A 182 -12.44 -19.76 -10.39
N MET A 183 -12.23 -20.43 -9.25
CA MET A 183 -11.32 -21.58 -9.15
C MET A 183 -11.91 -22.81 -9.82
N SER A 184 -11.05 -23.65 -10.37
CA SER A 184 -11.44 -24.98 -10.82
C SER A 184 -11.94 -25.82 -9.63
N SER A 185 -12.98 -26.63 -9.86
CA SER A 185 -13.60 -27.44 -8.79
C SER A 185 -12.68 -28.51 -8.17
N ASP A 186 -11.52 -28.75 -8.77
CA ASP A 186 -10.46 -29.63 -8.28
C ASP A 186 -9.17 -28.88 -7.93
N TYR A 187 -9.22 -27.54 -7.90
CA TYR A 187 -8.10 -26.64 -7.61
C TYR A 187 -6.88 -26.85 -8.52
N SER A 188 -7.08 -27.45 -9.69
CA SER A 188 -6.01 -27.74 -10.65
C SER A 188 -5.48 -26.49 -11.36
N ASP A 189 -6.12 -25.33 -11.17
CA ASP A 189 -5.74 -24.06 -11.78
C ASP A 189 -5.02 -23.12 -10.80
N LEU A 190 -4.46 -23.62 -9.70
CA LEU A 190 -3.72 -22.78 -8.75
C LEU A 190 -2.23 -22.66 -9.10
N LEU A 191 -1.72 -21.42 -9.10
CA LEU A 191 -0.29 -21.10 -9.23
C LEU A 191 0.18 -20.33 -7.99
N PHE A 192 1.20 -20.84 -7.30
CA PHE A 192 1.77 -20.21 -6.11
C PHE A 192 3.04 -19.47 -6.49
N ARG A 193 3.20 -18.22 -6.05
CA ARG A 193 4.42 -17.42 -6.21
C ARG A 193 4.92 -16.87 -4.86
N SER A 194 6.23 -16.77 -4.70
CA SER A 194 6.87 -16.02 -3.63
C SER A 194 6.69 -14.51 -3.84
N GLU A 195 7.02 -13.72 -2.82
CA GLU A 195 7.13 -12.26 -2.93
C GLU A 195 8.07 -11.82 -4.05
N GLN A 196 9.16 -12.56 -4.29
CA GLN A 196 10.14 -12.26 -5.35
C GLN A 196 9.66 -12.71 -6.74
N GLY A 197 8.48 -13.33 -6.83
CA GLY A 197 7.94 -13.90 -8.06
C GLY A 197 8.27 -15.38 -8.24
N SER A 198 9.01 -16.04 -7.36
CA SER A 198 9.40 -17.44 -7.56
C SER A 198 8.19 -18.40 -7.57
N ILE A 199 7.98 -19.26 -8.57
CA ILE A 199 6.96 -20.31 -8.60
C ILE A 199 7.27 -21.31 -7.51
N LEU A 200 6.31 -21.52 -6.61
CA LEU A 200 6.49 -22.39 -5.46
C LEU A 200 5.92 -23.79 -5.76
N PRO A 201 6.70 -24.86 -5.60
CA PRO A 201 6.19 -26.22 -5.71
C PRO A 201 5.08 -26.48 -4.69
N HIS A 202 4.01 -27.14 -5.12
CA HIS A 202 2.88 -27.44 -4.25
C HIS A 202 2.30 -28.85 -4.43
N TYR A 203 1.56 -29.28 -3.41
CA TYR A 203 0.86 -30.56 -3.37
C TYR A 203 -0.51 -30.38 -2.72
N ILE A 204 -1.56 -30.66 -3.48
CA ILE A 204 -2.94 -30.64 -3.02
C ILE A 204 -3.21 -31.96 -2.30
N GLU A 205 -3.10 -31.93 -0.97
CA GLU A 205 -3.27 -33.10 -0.10
C GLU A 205 -4.71 -33.60 -0.10
N SER A 206 -5.67 -32.68 0.02
CA SER A 206 -7.09 -32.98 0.00
C SER A 206 -7.91 -31.74 -0.33
N TYR A 207 -9.12 -31.93 -0.84
CA TYR A 207 -10.04 -30.85 -1.11
C TYR A 207 -11.49 -31.34 -1.07
N ASP A 208 -12.40 -30.41 -0.80
CA ASP A 208 -13.84 -30.59 -0.96
C ASP A 208 -14.46 -29.40 -1.70
N ASN A 209 -15.78 -29.25 -1.62
CA ASN A 209 -16.50 -28.17 -2.33
C ASN A 209 -16.38 -26.79 -1.66
N SER A 210 -15.69 -26.70 -0.51
CA SER A 210 -15.53 -25.48 0.27
C SER A 210 -14.07 -25.06 0.41
N SER A 211 -13.14 -25.99 0.52
CA SER A 211 -11.73 -25.64 0.65
C SER A 211 -10.78 -26.75 0.18
N ALA A 212 -9.51 -26.40 0.01
CA ALA A 212 -8.40 -27.30 -0.25
C ALA A 212 -7.29 -27.12 0.79
N THR A 213 -6.72 -28.24 1.22
CA THR A 213 -5.51 -28.27 2.03
C THR A 213 -4.31 -28.52 1.12
N ILE A 214 -3.40 -27.55 1.07
CA ILE A 214 -2.30 -27.53 0.11
C ILE A 214 -0.98 -27.34 0.85
N TRP A 215 0.00 -28.19 0.53
CA TRP A 215 1.37 -28.01 0.96
C TRP A 215 2.14 -27.21 -0.08
N VAL A 216 2.89 -26.20 0.35
CA VAL A 216 3.69 -25.33 -0.52
C VAL A 216 5.12 -25.29 0.02
N LYS A 217 6.11 -25.58 -0.82
CA LYS A 217 7.50 -25.43 -0.43
C LYS A 217 7.93 -23.98 -0.64
N SER A 218 8.03 -23.25 0.47
CA SER A 218 8.49 -21.86 0.45
C SER A 218 9.95 -21.75 0.02
N GLY A 219 10.32 -20.61 -0.56
CA GLY A 219 11.72 -20.23 -0.76
C GLY A 219 12.40 -19.84 0.56
N ALA A 220 13.22 -18.79 0.53
CA ALA A 220 13.76 -18.19 1.74
C ALA A 220 12.70 -17.27 2.38
N LEU A 221 12.43 -17.46 3.67
CA LEU A 221 11.55 -16.60 4.47
C LEU A 221 12.38 -15.97 5.59
N SER A 222 12.29 -14.66 5.77
CA SER A 222 13.03 -13.93 6.79
C SER A 222 12.30 -13.92 8.13
N GLY A 223 13.05 -14.05 9.22
CA GLY A 223 12.56 -13.85 10.58
C GLY A 223 12.24 -12.39 10.90
N ALA A 224 12.88 -11.43 10.23
CA ALA A 224 12.77 -10.00 10.52
C ALA A 224 12.02 -9.20 9.45
N GLY A 225 11.56 -9.88 8.38
CA GLY A 225 10.94 -9.27 7.21
C GLY A 225 9.47 -9.62 7.07
N GLU A 226 8.79 -8.86 6.22
CA GLU A 226 7.48 -9.26 5.69
C GLU A 226 7.71 -10.44 4.74
N ASN A 227 6.88 -11.48 4.84
CA ASN A 227 6.94 -12.63 3.95
C ASN A 227 5.57 -12.85 3.33
N LEU A 228 5.50 -12.81 2.00
CA LEU A 228 4.26 -12.94 1.24
C LEU A 228 4.31 -14.14 0.30
N ILE A 229 3.18 -14.82 0.15
CA ILE A 229 2.94 -15.84 -0.87
C ILE A 229 1.64 -15.50 -1.59
N THR A 230 1.69 -15.38 -2.92
CA THR A 230 0.53 -15.06 -3.75
C THR A 230 0.06 -16.28 -4.52
N ILE A 231 -1.25 -16.53 -4.51
CA ILE A 231 -1.93 -17.58 -5.25
C ILE A 231 -2.68 -16.95 -6.41
N TYR A 232 -2.33 -17.29 -7.65
CA TYR A 232 -3.07 -16.93 -8.84
C TYR A 232 -4.05 -18.06 -9.20
N TYR A 233 -5.26 -17.71 -9.67
CA TYR A 233 -6.31 -18.67 -10.04
C TYR A 233 -7.26 -18.14 -11.13
N GLY A 234 -8.09 -19.02 -11.70
CA GLY A 234 -9.06 -18.69 -12.74
C GLY A 234 -8.53 -18.81 -14.17
N ASN A 235 -7.37 -19.45 -14.35
CA ASN A 235 -6.84 -19.78 -15.66
C ASN A 235 -7.16 -21.25 -16.02
N ASP A 236 -8.29 -21.45 -16.72
CA ASP A 236 -8.77 -22.77 -17.17
C ASP A 236 -7.78 -23.56 -18.07
N SER A 237 -6.76 -22.88 -18.61
CA SER A 237 -5.75 -23.52 -19.47
C SER A 237 -4.54 -24.04 -18.70
N TYR A 238 -4.34 -23.54 -17.48
CA TYR A 238 -3.26 -23.97 -16.60
C TYR A 238 -3.63 -25.26 -15.89
N GLN A 239 -2.63 -26.11 -15.66
CA GLN A 239 -2.77 -27.34 -14.89
C GLN A 239 -1.60 -27.42 -13.93
N SER A 240 -1.89 -27.22 -12.66
CA SER A 240 -0.93 -27.15 -11.57
C SER A 240 -0.18 -28.48 -11.43
N GLU A 241 1.13 -28.41 -11.24
CA GLU A 241 1.94 -29.59 -10.95
C GLU A 241 1.64 -30.08 -9.53
N ASN A 242 0.68 -31.00 -9.38
CA ASN A 242 0.34 -31.58 -8.09
C ASN A 242 1.33 -32.71 -7.73
N ASN A 243 2.50 -32.34 -7.21
CA ASN A 243 3.64 -33.25 -7.05
C ASN A 243 4.22 -33.23 -5.62
N PRO A 244 3.93 -34.24 -4.78
CA PRO A 244 4.45 -34.27 -3.41
C PRO A 244 5.97 -34.47 -3.32
N PHE A 245 6.62 -34.99 -4.38
CA PHE A 245 8.06 -35.23 -4.41
C PHE A 245 8.88 -33.95 -4.53
N SER A 246 8.32 -32.87 -5.09
CA SER A 246 8.99 -31.56 -5.17
C SER A 246 8.81 -30.75 -3.88
N VAL A 247 7.77 -31.05 -3.10
CA VAL A 247 7.42 -30.32 -1.87
C VAL A 247 8.19 -30.82 -0.66
N PHE A 248 7.96 -32.07 -0.24
CA PHE A 248 8.49 -32.58 1.02
C PHE A 248 9.99 -32.87 0.98
N SER A 249 10.66 -32.64 2.12
CA SER A 249 12.06 -33.02 2.33
C SER A 249 12.32 -34.50 2.02
N LEU A 250 11.37 -35.39 2.38
CA LEU A 250 11.28 -36.75 1.88
C LEU A 250 9.83 -37.15 1.67
N TYR A 251 9.51 -37.67 0.49
CA TYR A 251 8.23 -38.29 0.18
C TYR A 251 8.47 -39.67 -0.42
N GLU A 252 7.72 -40.67 0.05
CA GLU A 252 7.72 -42.02 -0.53
C GLU A 252 6.32 -42.61 -0.47
N ASN A 253 5.78 -42.97 -1.64
CA ASN A 253 4.48 -43.62 -1.81
C ASN A 253 4.59 -45.16 -1.89
N PHE A 254 5.80 -45.68 -1.72
CA PHE A 254 6.15 -47.10 -1.70
C PHE A 254 5.62 -47.88 -2.90
N ASP A 255 5.59 -47.24 -4.07
CA ASP A 255 5.23 -47.90 -5.32
C ASP A 255 6.41 -48.73 -5.89
N ASN A 256 6.11 -49.75 -6.69
CA ASN A 256 7.14 -50.67 -7.19
C ASN A 256 8.06 -50.05 -8.26
N ASN A 257 7.78 -48.85 -8.77
CA ASN A 257 8.52 -48.22 -9.86
C ASN A 257 9.58 -47.22 -9.35
N SER A 258 9.34 -46.53 -8.23
CA SER A 258 10.25 -45.53 -7.64
C SER A 258 11.12 -46.10 -6.51
N PHE A 259 10.58 -47.01 -5.69
CA PHE A 259 11.15 -47.42 -4.40
C PHE A 259 12.59 -47.95 -4.41
N TYR A 260 13.08 -48.52 -5.52
CA TYR A 260 14.40 -49.16 -5.56
C TYR A 260 15.54 -48.29 -6.04
N ASN A 261 15.26 -47.10 -6.55
CA ASN A 261 16.30 -46.32 -7.23
C ASN A 261 17.34 -45.84 -6.21
N ASP A 262 16.93 -45.53 -4.97
CA ASP A 262 17.84 -44.92 -3.98
C ASP A 262 17.78 -45.53 -2.56
N TRP A 263 16.81 -46.40 -2.23
CA TRP A 263 16.72 -47.03 -0.89
C TRP A 263 17.59 -48.26 -0.70
N THR A 264 18.22 -48.41 0.48
CA THR A 264 19.01 -49.59 0.82
C THR A 264 18.20 -50.63 1.59
N ILE A 265 18.00 -51.82 1.00
CA ILE A 265 17.23 -52.92 1.63
C ILE A 265 18.16 -54.04 2.12
N ASN A 266 18.08 -54.35 3.42
CA ASN A 266 18.83 -55.44 4.05
C ASN A 266 17.90 -56.58 4.47
N THR A 267 18.05 -57.76 3.86
CA THR A 267 17.21 -58.94 4.15
C THR A 267 18.01 -60.11 4.72
N GLN A 268 17.43 -60.83 5.69
CA GLN A 268 17.96 -62.11 6.18
C GLN A 268 17.16 -63.32 5.66
N SER A 269 17.78 -64.50 5.65
CA SER A 269 17.08 -65.78 5.39
C SER A 269 15.92 -65.98 6.35
N GLY A 270 14.68 -65.86 5.86
CA GLY A 270 13.44 -65.92 6.66
C GLY A 270 12.66 -64.61 6.69
N ALA A 271 13.22 -63.53 6.15
CA ALA A 271 12.54 -62.28 5.85
C ALA A 271 12.49 -62.05 4.33
N SER A 272 11.46 -61.38 3.86
CA SER A 272 11.23 -61.02 2.46
C SER A 272 10.40 -59.75 2.40
N TYR A 273 10.41 -59.07 1.26
CA TYR A 273 9.48 -57.98 0.98
C TYR A 273 8.79 -58.23 -0.37
N SER A 274 7.68 -57.55 -0.57
CA SER A 274 6.88 -57.60 -1.80
C SER A 274 5.99 -56.36 -1.85
N PHE A 275 5.50 -55.97 -3.02
CA PHE A 275 4.46 -54.94 -3.14
C PHE A 275 3.09 -55.59 -3.27
N GLU A 276 2.12 -55.10 -2.50
CA GLU A 276 0.74 -55.57 -2.54
C GLU A 276 -0.20 -54.36 -2.51
N ASN A 277 -0.99 -54.20 -3.58
CA ASN A 277 -2.00 -53.13 -3.72
C ASN A 277 -1.49 -51.69 -3.56
N GLY A 278 -0.27 -51.38 -4.03
CA GLY A 278 0.32 -50.05 -3.95
C GLY A 278 1.26 -49.86 -2.76
N SER A 279 1.15 -50.71 -1.74
CA SER A 279 1.94 -50.59 -0.51
C SER A 279 3.11 -51.57 -0.46
N LEU A 280 4.18 -51.19 0.25
CA LEU A 280 5.29 -52.07 0.55
C LEU A 280 4.95 -53.01 1.69
N LYS A 281 4.99 -54.32 1.41
CA LYS A 281 4.83 -55.36 2.41
C LYS A 281 6.15 -55.94 2.86
N LEU A 282 6.45 -55.82 4.15
CA LEU A 282 7.54 -56.50 4.83
C LEU A 282 7.03 -57.78 5.46
N ASN A 283 7.69 -58.91 5.19
CA ASN A 283 7.26 -60.21 5.69
C ASN A 283 8.40 -60.96 6.40
N VAL A 284 8.16 -61.39 7.64
CA VAL A 284 9.12 -62.13 8.47
C VAL A 284 8.50 -63.44 8.94
N THR A 285 9.18 -64.56 8.68
CA THR A 285 8.63 -65.93 8.84
C THR A 285 9.39 -66.80 9.83
N GLN A 286 10.54 -66.34 10.31
CA GLN A 286 11.42 -67.08 11.20
C GLN A 286 11.78 -66.22 12.40
N SER A 287 11.88 -66.88 13.55
CA SER A 287 12.35 -66.28 14.80
C SER A 287 13.77 -65.70 14.64
N ASP A 288 14.01 -64.52 15.22
CA ASP A 288 15.29 -63.79 15.20
C ASP A 288 15.78 -63.37 13.80
N LYS A 289 14.87 -63.25 12.82
CA LYS A 289 15.16 -62.69 11.50
C LYS A 289 14.57 -61.30 11.37
N PHE A 290 15.21 -60.47 10.57
CA PHE A 290 14.79 -59.10 10.33
C PHE A 290 14.94 -58.70 8.86
N ILE A 291 14.26 -57.61 8.53
CA ILE A 291 14.44 -56.80 7.33
C ILE A 291 14.61 -55.34 7.76
N SER A 292 15.54 -54.63 7.13
CA SER A 292 15.68 -53.17 7.28
C SER A 292 15.65 -52.48 5.92
N ILE A 293 15.16 -51.26 5.92
CA ILE A 293 15.09 -50.37 4.78
C ILE A 293 15.62 -49.03 5.26
N ASP A 294 16.63 -48.51 4.58
CA ASP A 294 17.36 -47.32 4.99
C ASP A 294 17.26 -46.28 3.87
N SER A 295 16.87 -45.06 4.23
CA SER A 295 16.80 -43.92 3.32
C SER A 295 18.19 -43.51 2.86
N PRO A 296 18.35 -43.06 1.60
CA PRO A 296 19.59 -42.44 1.13
C PRO A 296 19.84 -41.05 1.73
N GLN A 297 18.79 -40.37 2.20
CA GLN A 297 18.87 -39.02 2.74
C GLN A 297 19.14 -39.05 4.25
N GLU A 298 19.97 -38.12 4.71
CA GLU A 298 20.26 -37.89 6.13
C GLU A 298 19.71 -36.53 6.57
N PHE A 299 19.20 -36.45 7.81
CA PHE A 299 18.50 -35.30 8.34
C PHE A 299 19.20 -34.74 9.57
N ASP A 300 19.40 -33.43 9.62
CA ASP A 300 19.97 -32.72 10.77
C ASP A 300 18.90 -32.43 11.83
N LEU A 301 18.82 -33.32 12.82
CA LEU A 301 17.77 -33.28 13.82
C LEU A 301 17.84 -32.06 14.77
N GLN A 302 18.86 -31.18 14.64
CA GLN A 302 18.90 -29.89 15.32
C GLN A 302 17.78 -28.95 14.83
N ASN A 303 17.50 -28.94 13.53
CA ASN A 303 16.56 -28.01 12.90
C ASN A 303 15.08 -28.42 13.04
N GLY A 304 14.80 -29.55 13.70
CA GLY A 304 13.44 -30.07 13.90
C GLY A 304 12.83 -30.67 12.62
N TYR A 305 12.31 -31.89 12.71
CA TYR A 305 11.60 -32.54 11.61
C TYR A 305 10.32 -33.20 12.12
N VAL A 306 9.27 -33.13 11.31
CA VAL A 306 8.08 -33.97 11.46
C VAL A 306 8.17 -35.10 10.44
N PHE A 307 7.86 -36.32 10.87
CA PHE A 307 7.59 -37.40 9.92
C PHE A 307 6.21 -38.00 10.16
N SER A 308 5.50 -38.29 9.08
CA SER A 308 4.25 -39.04 9.06
C SER A 308 4.45 -40.34 8.31
N LEU A 309 3.92 -41.45 8.85
CA LEU A 309 3.98 -42.77 8.23
C LEU A 309 2.62 -43.46 8.26
N SER A 310 2.12 -43.86 7.09
CA SER A 310 0.93 -44.70 6.95
C SER A 310 1.31 -46.18 7.00
N ILE A 311 0.83 -46.89 8.03
CA ILE A 311 1.22 -48.28 8.32
C ILE A 311 0.04 -49.17 8.74
N ASN A 312 0.13 -50.45 8.37
CA ASN A 312 -0.77 -51.52 8.80
C ASN A 312 0.02 -52.77 9.23
N ALA A 313 -0.42 -53.47 10.28
CA ALA A 313 0.21 -54.70 10.76
C ALA A 313 -0.74 -55.91 10.78
N GLN A 314 -0.19 -57.10 10.45
CA GLN A 314 -0.96 -58.35 10.46
C GLN A 314 -1.23 -58.91 11.87
N SER A 315 -0.29 -58.73 12.81
CA SER A 315 -0.37 -59.33 14.15
C SER A 315 0.54 -58.65 15.17
N ASN A 316 0.15 -58.71 16.45
CA ASN A 316 0.89 -58.16 17.60
C ASN A 316 2.10 -58.99 18.06
N ARG A 317 2.74 -59.81 17.21
CA ARG A 317 3.78 -60.77 17.62
C ARG A 317 5.14 -60.57 16.93
N GLY A 318 5.49 -59.34 16.63
CA GLY A 318 6.80 -58.94 16.10
C GLY A 318 7.12 -57.51 16.49
N HIS A 319 8.36 -57.07 16.26
CA HIS A 319 8.77 -55.68 16.47
C HIS A 319 8.82 -54.95 15.15
N PHE A 320 8.26 -53.75 15.17
CA PHE A 320 8.40 -52.76 14.11
C PHE A 320 9.04 -51.52 14.72
N ILE A 321 10.06 -50.99 14.06
CA ILE A 321 10.78 -49.80 14.48
C ILE A 321 10.92 -48.89 13.27
N THR A 322 10.64 -47.60 13.42
CA THR A 322 10.80 -46.60 12.38
C THR A 322 11.22 -45.26 12.98
N GLY A 323 12.03 -44.49 12.26
CA GLY A 323 12.46 -43.16 12.70
C GLY A 323 13.87 -42.81 12.18
N PHE A 324 14.51 -41.82 12.80
CA PHE A 324 15.85 -41.38 12.43
C PHE A 324 16.91 -42.04 13.31
N GLY A 325 18.03 -42.44 12.74
CA GLY A 325 19.22 -42.78 13.52
C GLY A 325 20.35 -43.46 12.75
N ASP A 326 21.53 -43.56 13.38
CA ASP A 326 22.82 -43.93 12.76
C ASP A 326 22.94 -45.33 12.11
N GLY A 327 21.90 -46.16 12.15
CA GLY A 327 21.88 -47.50 11.58
C GLY A 327 22.97 -48.48 12.09
N ASN A 328 23.84 -48.08 13.03
CA ASN A 328 24.99 -48.88 13.50
C ASN A 328 24.61 -49.88 14.60
N SER A 329 23.35 -49.87 15.05
CA SER A 329 22.73 -50.90 15.89
C SER A 329 22.44 -52.24 15.16
N LYS A 330 22.77 -52.36 13.86
CA LYS A 330 22.62 -53.57 13.02
C LYS A 330 23.48 -54.79 13.48
N GLY A 331 24.30 -54.64 14.53
CA GLY A 331 25.15 -55.69 15.10
C GLY A 331 24.50 -56.51 16.23
N ARG A 332 23.98 -57.71 15.90
CA ARG A 332 23.58 -58.84 16.80
C ARG A 332 23.13 -58.48 18.23
N MET A 333 21.83 -58.61 18.50
CA MET A 333 21.35 -59.20 19.77
C MET A 333 20.34 -60.33 19.50
N ASN A 334 20.85 -61.54 19.26
CA ASN A 334 20.10 -62.82 19.26
C ASN A 334 19.53 -63.17 20.66
N ASN A 335 19.14 -62.19 21.48
CA ASN A 335 18.64 -62.43 22.83
C ASN A 335 17.87 -61.23 23.41
N GLY A 336 17.02 -60.57 22.61
CA GLY A 336 15.98 -59.69 23.16
C GLY A 336 16.42 -58.42 23.87
N GLY A 337 17.55 -57.81 23.48
CA GLY A 337 18.03 -56.54 24.04
C GLY A 337 18.22 -55.47 22.97
N TYR A 338 17.76 -54.25 23.25
CA TYR A 338 17.77 -53.09 22.36
C TYR A 338 19.21 -52.58 22.13
N GLY A 339 19.58 -52.36 20.86
CA GLY A 339 20.83 -51.72 20.47
C GLY A 339 20.76 -50.21 20.66
N GLN A 340 21.91 -49.57 20.91
CA GLN A 340 22.05 -48.13 21.07
C GLN A 340 21.61 -47.42 19.79
N ASN A 341 20.62 -46.53 19.86
CA ASN A 341 20.11 -45.77 18.73
C ASN A 341 20.52 -44.31 18.91
N ASN A 342 21.50 -43.82 18.17
CA ASN A 342 21.70 -42.37 18.09
C ASN A 342 20.59 -41.81 17.19
N GLY A 343 19.46 -41.38 17.77
CA GLY A 343 18.28 -40.88 17.03
C GLY A 343 16.94 -41.08 17.78
N PHE A 344 15.81 -40.86 17.12
CA PHE A 344 14.45 -41.02 17.69
C PHE A 344 13.54 -41.85 16.77
N GLY A 345 12.61 -42.61 17.35
CA GLY A 345 11.70 -43.43 16.56
C GLY A 345 10.57 -44.10 17.34
N LEU A 346 9.61 -44.63 16.60
CA LEU A 346 8.49 -45.42 17.10
C LEU A 346 8.91 -46.89 17.24
N ILE A 347 8.48 -47.56 18.31
CA ILE A 347 8.68 -49.00 18.53
C ILE A 347 7.34 -49.66 18.80
N VAL A 348 7.05 -50.81 18.19
CA VAL A 348 5.85 -51.63 18.46
C VAL A 348 6.26 -53.00 19.05
N ASN A 349 5.70 -53.42 20.21
CA ASN A 349 6.10 -54.65 20.95
C ASN A 349 4.93 -55.65 21.24
N HIS A 350 5.27 -56.87 21.68
CA HIS A 350 4.46 -58.11 21.58
C HIS A 350 3.84 -58.72 22.86
N ASP A 351 4.15 -58.25 24.07
CA ASP A 351 3.92 -59.05 25.30
C ASP A 351 2.58 -58.83 26.05
N SER A 352 1.67 -57.94 25.64
CA SER A 352 0.40 -57.71 26.40
C SER A 352 -0.76 -56.99 25.66
N GLY A 353 -0.94 -57.20 24.36
CA GLY A 353 -1.50 -56.15 23.48
C GLY A 353 -0.33 -55.26 23.03
N ALA A 354 -0.45 -54.28 22.13
CA ALA A 354 0.70 -53.38 21.91
C ALA A 354 0.88 -52.42 23.11
N GLN A 355 1.30 -52.98 24.23
CA GLN A 355 2.00 -52.20 25.23
C GLN A 355 3.45 -52.11 24.75
N ILE A 356 3.93 -50.89 24.58
CA ILE A 356 5.33 -50.65 24.26
C ILE A 356 6.08 -50.65 25.60
N SER A 357 7.25 -51.27 25.66
CA SER A 357 7.93 -51.57 26.94
C SER A 357 9.33 -50.99 26.98
N TYR A 358 9.59 -50.25 28.07
CA TYR A 358 10.84 -49.62 28.49
C TYR A 358 12.09 -50.45 28.18
N SER A 359 13.11 -49.79 27.63
CA SER A 359 14.49 -50.20 27.87
C SER A 359 15.35 -48.99 28.18
N ASN A 360 15.96 -49.02 29.37
CA ASN A 360 16.88 -48.02 29.89
C ASN A 360 17.98 -47.69 28.87
N ALA A 361 18.03 -46.43 28.44
CA ALA A 361 18.99 -45.87 27.48
C ALA A 361 20.46 -46.19 27.82
N PRO A 362 21.33 -46.22 26.80
CA PRO A 362 22.10 -45.00 26.56
C PRO A 362 22.22 -44.69 25.05
N TYR A 363 21.49 -43.64 24.64
CA TYR A 363 21.27 -43.08 23.29
C TYR A 363 20.08 -43.73 22.55
N GLY A 364 18.98 -42.95 22.47
CA GLY A 364 17.72 -43.24 21.74
C GLY A 364 16.46 -43.01 22.59
N SER A 365 15.59 -42.05 22.22
CA SER A 365 14.26 -41.82 22.83
C SER A 365 13.16 -42.49 21.97
N GLY A 366 12.22 -43.20 22.61
CA GLY A 366 11.17 -43.95 21.93
C GLY A 366 9.80 -43.68 22.55
N PHE A 367 8.75 -43.66 21.72
CA PHE A 367 7.37 -43.36 22.14
C PHE A 367 6.60 -44.62 22.53
N ASP A 368 5.79 -44.53 23.58
CA ASP A 368 4.84 -45.55 24.01
C ASP A 368 3.42 -45.09 23.65
N LEU A 369 2.86 -45.67 22.59
CA LEU A 369 1.46 -45.52 22.22
C LEU A 369 0.57 -46.17 23.28
N SER A 370 -0.33 -45.39 23.88
CA SER A 370 -1.08 -45.80 25.08
C SER A 370 -2.13 -46.89 24.81
N GLN A 371 -2.45 -47.18 23.53
CA GLN A 371 -3.56 -48.06 23.11
C GLN A 371 -3.23 -49.05 21.98
N GLY A 372 -2.21 -49.87 22.14
CA GLY A 372 -1.72 -50.77 21.11
C GLY A 372 -2.56 -51.94 20.56
N GLU A 373 -3.89 -51.95 20.68
CA GLU A 373 -4.71 -52.85 19.85
C GLU A 373 -5.12 -52.19 18.52
N GLN A 374 -4.70 -50.96 18.25
CA GLN A 374 -5.30 -50.11 17.20
C GLN A 374 -4.63 -50.14 15.81
N ILE A 375 -3.34 -50.49 15.65
CA ILE A 375 -2.67 -50.60 14.33
C ILE A 375 -3.06 -51.85 13.50
N PHE A 376 -4.05 -52.62 13.97
CA PHE A 376 -4.46 -53.88 13.35
C PHE A 376 -5.80 -53.70 12.64
N GLY A 377 -5.84 -53.99 11.33
CA GLY A 377 -7.10 -54.06 10.58
C GLY A 377 -7.39 -52.87 9.67
N GLY A 378 -6.39 -52.05 9.38
CA GLY A 378 -6.45 -50.91 8.46
C GLY A 378 -5.09 -50.22 8.37
N PHE A 379 -4.94 -49.29 7.43
CA PHE A 379 -3.85 -48.32 7.49
C PHE A 379 -4.18 -47.25 8.51
N HIS A 380 -3.16 -46.83 9.24
CA HIS A 380 -3.23 -45.80 10.26
C HIS A 380 -2.05 -44.85 10.08
N GLU A 381 -2.28 -43.57 10.32
CA GLU A 381 -1.23 -42.56 10.26
C GLU A 381 -0.57 -42.42 11.62
N ILE A 382 0.76 -42.38 11.62
CA ILE A 382 1.56 -42.09 12.80
C ILE A 382 2.45 -40.90 12.50
N THR A 383 2.29 -39.84 13.28
CA THR A 383 3.02 -38.59 13.11
C THR A 383 3.86 -38.33 14.36
N ILE A 384 5.12 -37.97 14.17
CA ILE A 384 5.98 -37.52 15.27
C ILE A 384 6.39 -36.08 14.97
N GLU A 385 6.01 -35.16 15.84
CA GLU A 385 6.37 -33.75 15.77
C GLU A 385 7.25 -33.34 16.94
N LYS A 386 8.14 -32.38 16.71
CA LYS A 386 8.79 -31.63 17.79
C LYS A 386 7.77 -30.61 18.28
N TYR A 387 7.65 -30.41 19.58
CA TYR A 387 6.79 -29.36 20.16
C TYR A 387 7.60 -28.24 20.79
N SER A 388 8.79 -28.56 21.30
CA SER A 388 9.79 -27.60 21.73
C SER A 388 11.18 -28.22 21.63
N ASP A 389 12.23 -27.48 21.95
CA ASP A 389 13.59 -28.03 22.02
C ASP A 389 13.71 -29.25 22.92
N GLU A 390 12.84 -29.35 23.94
CA GLU A 390 12.86 -30.40 24.96
C GLU A 390 11.77 -31.48 24.76
N VAL A 391 10.77 -31.25 23.90
CA VAL A 391 9.56 -32.07 23.84
C VAL A 391 9.26 -32.54 22.43
N LEU A 392 8.98 -33.84 22.29
CA LEU A 392 8.39 -34.42 21.08
C LEU A 392 7.02 -35.01 21.40
N TYR A 393 6.09 -34.90 20.45
CA TYR A 393 4.76 -35.51 20.48
C TYR A 393 4.62 -36.59 19.42
N ALA A 394 3.85 -37.63 19.75
CA ALA A 394 3.46 -38.67 18.82
C ALA A 394 1.93 -38.71 18.72
N TYR A 395 1.45 -38.66 17.49
CA TYR A 395 0.04 -38.71 17.12
C TYR A 395 -0.25 -40.03 16.42
N PHE A 396 -1.46 -40.52 16.66
CA PHE A 396 -2.02 -41.68 16.01
C PHE A 396 -3.38 -41.29 15.43
N ASP A 397 -3.52 -41.35 14.10
CA ASP A 397 -4.69 -40.84 13.37
C ASP A 397 -5.10 -39.44 13.88
N ASP A 398 -4.14 -38.50 13.89
CA ASP A 398 -4.25 -37.11 14.39
C ASP A 398 -4.58 -36.93 15.88
N VAL A 399 -4.60 -38.01 16.66
CA VAL A 399 -4.83 -37.93 18.12
C VAL A 399 -3.51 -38.03 18.86
N LEU A 400 -3.20 -37.02 19.68
CA LEU A 400 -2.04 -37.05 20.57
C LEU A 400 -2.10 -38.27 21.50
N ASP A 401 -1.20 -39.22 21.31
CA ASP A 401 -1.18 -40.49 22.05
C ASP A 401 -0.01 -40.60 23.03
N GLY A 402 1.07 -39.82 22.81
CA GLY A 402 2.23 -39.82 23.70
C GLY A 402 3.14 -38.59 23.56
N SER A 403 3.98 -38.38 24.59
CA SER A 403 5.02 -37.36 24.59
C SER A 403 6.29 -37.84 25.30
N THR A 404 7.44 -37.25 24.94
CA THR A 404 8.70 -37.46 25.65
C THR A 404 9.44 -36.14 25.85
N THR A 405 10.16 -36.03 26.97
CA THR A 405 10.93 -34.83 27.36
C THR A 405 12.45 -35.07 27.34
N GLU A 406 12.92 -36.12 26.66
CA GLU A 406 14.35 -36.48 26.55
C GLU A 406 14.91 -36.20 25.14
N SER A 407 14.65 -35.01 24.58
CA SER A 407 15.24 -34.59 23.28
C SER A 407 16.65 -34.01 23.39
N ASP A 408 17.21 -33.82 24.60
CA ASP A 408 18.64 -33.52 24.87
C ASP A 408 19.62 -34.54 24.23
N LEU A 409 19.10 -35.60 23.60
CA LEU A 409 19.81 -36.71 22.98
C LEU A 409 19.77 -36.69 21.43
N LEU A 410 19.13 -35.69 20.81
CA LEU A 410 19.27 -35.41 19.37
C LEU A 410 20.66 -34.81 19.15
N ASN A 411 21.63 -35.65 18.77
CA ASN A 411 22.97 -35.16 18.50
C ASN A 411 22.97 -34.29 17.22
N THR A 412 23.99 -33.45 17.06
CA THR A 412 24.15 -32.54 15.90
C THR A 412 24.68 -33.25 14.65
N GLU A 413 24.55 -34.58 14.55
CA GLU A 413 24.98 -35.34 13.38
C GLU A 413 23.76 -35.66 12.53
N SER A 414 23.90 -35.65 11.21
CA SER A 414 22.84 -36.05 10.29
C SER A 414 22.53 -37.55 10.44
N HIS A 415 21.25 -37.91 10.46
CA HIS A 415 20.80 -39.29 10.59
C HIS A 415 19.94 -39.73 9.43
N PRO A 416 20.13 -40.94 8.88
CA PRO A 416 19.20 -41.48 7.91
C PRO A 416 17.87 -41.85 8.56
N PHE A 417 16.78 -41.74 7.80
CA PHE A 417 15.52 -42.38 8.14
C PHE A 417 15.60 -43.89 7.88
N TYR A 418 15.07 -44.72 8.77
CA TYR A 418 15.06 -46.17 8.60
C TYR A 418 13.75 -46.81 9.03
N ILE A 419 13.45 -47.95 8.41
CA ILE A 419 12.36 -48.86 8.76
C ILE A 419 12.95 -50.23 9.07
N TRP A 420 12.54 -50.84 10.17
CA TRP A 420 13.03 -52.13 10.61
C TRP A 420 11.91 -53.02 11.14
N ALA A 421 11.87 -54.28 10.69
CA ALA A 421 10.87 -55.25 11.13
C ALA A 421 11.50 -56.61 11.45
N ASN A 422 11.05 -57.25 12.53
CA ASN A 422 11.49 -58.59 12.93
C ASN A 422 10.33 -59.53 13.34
N GLY A 423 10.67 -60.81 13.54
CA GLY A 423 9.75 -61.82 14.07
C GLY A 423 10.36 -62.59 15.25
N TRP A 424 9.61 -62.75 16.34
CA TRP A 424 10.07 -63.48 17.53
C TRP A 424 9.72 -64.97 17.51
N ASP A 425 8.72 -65.38 16.73
CA ASP A 425 8.31 -66.77 16.54
C ASP A 425 8.40 -67.22 15.08
N ASN A 426 8.17 -68.51 14.81
CA ASN A 426 8.18 -69.07 13.45
C ASN A 426 6.84 -68.90 12.71
N ASN A 427 5.99 -67.96 13.12
CA ASN A 427 4.77 -67.63 12.41
C ASN A 427 5.01 -66.44 11.49
N ASN A 428 4.31 -66.39 10.36
CA ASN A 428 4.35 -65.26 9.43
C ASN A 428 3.94 -63.94 10.10
N LYS A 429 4.69 -62.86 9.88
CA LYS A 429 4.41 -61.47 10.30
C LYS A 429 4.53 -60.58 9.09
N SER A 430 3.47 -59.85 8.78
CA SER A 430 3.46 -58.88 7.69
C SER A 430 3.19 -57.49 8.22
N TYR A 431 3.92 -56.51 7.68
CA TYR A 431 3.72 -55.08 7.87
C TYR A 431 3.53 -54.47 6.48
N TRP A 432 2.55 -53.59 6.30
CA TRP A 432 2.34 -52.84 5.07
C TRP A 432 2.58 -51.37 5.34
N ILE A 433 3.27 -50.70 4.44
CA ILE A 433 3.61 -49.28 4.51
C ILE A 433 3.15 -48.65 3.20
N ASP A 434 2.36 -47.59 3.29
CA ASP A 434 1.70 -46.97 2.15
C ASP A 434 2.35 -45.64 1.76
N GLU A 435 2.60 -44.78 2.73
CA GLU A 435 3.10 -43.42 2.49
C GLU A 435 4.00 -42.99 3.65
N LEU A 436 5.06 -42.26 3.31
CA LEU A 436 5.97 -41.59 4.23
C LEU A 436 6.15 -40.15 3.78
N THR A 437 5.99 -39.20 4.69
CA THR A 437 6.37 -37.80 4.50
C THR A 437 7.33 -37.38 5.61
N VAL A 438 8.33 -36.57 5.26
CA VAL A 438 9.21 -35.86 6.20
C VAL A 438 9.26 -34.40 5.76
N ARG A 439 9.06 -33.50 6.71
CA ARG A 439 9.15 -32.05 6.51
C ARG A 439 9.91 -31.37 7.64
N GLN A 440 10.40 -30.17 7.38
CA GLN A 440 11.01 -29.34 8.41
C GLN A 440 9.97 -28.91 9.47
N TYR A 441 10.46 -28.56 10.65
CA TYR A 441 9.64 -28.08 11.76
C TYR A 441 10.27 -26.89 12.48
N SER A 442 9.58 -25.75 12.45
CA SER A 442 9.87 -24.57 13.26
C SER A 442 8.91 -24.48 14.44
N TYR A 443 9.38 -23.95 15.58
CA TYR A 443 8.52 -23.66 16.73
C TYR A 443 8.56 -22.18 17.13
N PRO A 444 7.41 -21.49 17.21
CA PRO A 444 6.09 -21.98 16.78
C PRO A 444 6.02 -22.26 15.27
N GLU A 445 5.06 -23.07 14.83
CA GLU A 445 4.80 -23.23 13.39
C GLU A 445 4.44 -21.87 12.79
N PRO A 446 4.89 -21.54 11.57
CA PRO A 446 4.56 -20.27 10.93
C PRO A 446 3.05 -20.05 10.87
N SER A 447 2.62 -18.84 11.22
CA SER A 447 1.20 -18.48 11.12
C SER A 447 0.92 -17.85 9.76
N ILE A 448 -0.25 -18.19 9.19
CA ILE A 448 -0.63 -17.83 7.83
C ILE A 448 -1.98 -17.11 7.89
N SER A 449 -2.03 -15.90 7.34
CA SER A 449 -3.25 -15.10 7.25
C SER A 449 -3.37 -14.46 5.88
N GLU A 450 -4.60 -14.29 5.39
CA GLU A 450 -4.84 -13.56 4.15
C GLU A 450 -4.41 -12.10 4.34
N TYR A 451 -3.61 -11.60 3.39
CA TYR A 451 -3.06 -10.26 3.38
C TYR A 451 -4.03 -9.33 2.66
N ASN A 452 -4.69 -8.46 3.41
CA ASN A 452 -5.53 -7.42 2.83
C ASN A 452 -4.66 -6.20 2.53
N LEU A 453 -4.45 -5.92 1.25
CA LEU A 453 -3.85 -4.66 0.84
C LEU A 453 -4.69 -3.49 1.38
N PRO A 454 -4.04 -2.39 1.81
CA PRO A 454 -4.78 -1.18 2.15
C PRO A 454 -5.63 -0.73 0.95
N PRO A 455 -6.84 -0.19 1.19
CA PRO A 455 -7.70 0.27 0.11
C PRO A 455 -6.99 1.37 -0.69
N VAL A 456 -6.79 1.11 -1.98
CA VAL A 456 -6.33 2.11 -2.94
C VAL A 456 -7.59 2.75 -3.50
N TYR A 457 -7.87 3.94 -3.00
CA TYR A 457 -8.99 4.75 -3.44
C TYR A 457 -8.67 5.39 -4.79
N GLY A 458 -9.60 5.27 -5.74
CA GLY A 458 -9.52 5.90 -7.04
C GLY A 458 -10.61 5.40 -7.97
N CYS A 459 -10.73 6.01 -9.15
CA CYS A 459 -11.76 5.58 -10.09
C CYS A 459 -11.52 4.15 -10.60
N THR A 460 -12.49 3.27 -10.34
CA THR A 460 -12.45 1.86 -10.79
C THR A 460 -13.11 1.62 -12.14
N ASP A 461 -13.75 2.63 -12.73
CA ASP A 461 -14.39 2.52 -14.04
C ASP A 461 -13.37 2.73 -15.17
N SER A 462 -13.12 1.68 -15.96
CA SER A 462 -12.17 1.70 -17.08
C SER A 462 -12.54 2.66 -18.22
N GLU A 463 -13.76 3.20 -18.22
CA GLU A 463 -14.23 4.19 -19.20
C GLU A 463 -14.02 5.64 -18.73
N ALA A 464 -13.60 5.86 -17.47
CA ALA A 464 -13.26 7.17 -16.95
C ALA A 464 -11.86 7.62 -17.39
N THR A 465 -11.70 8.92 -17.59
CA THR A 465 -10.42 9.55 -17.98
C THR A 465 -9.35 9.51 -16.89
N ASN A 466 -9.75 9.38 -15.63
CA ASN A 466 -8.88 9.19 -14.48
C ASN A 466 -8.98 7.78 -13.89
N TYR A 467 -9.33 6.79 -14.71
CA TYR A 467 -9.27 5.37 -14.33
C TYR A 467 -7.91 5.03 -13.72
N ASN A 468 -7.94 4.44 -12.52
CA ASN A 468 -6.77 3.98 -11.81
C ASN A 468 -6.78 2.45 -11.77
N GLU A 469 -5.83 1.83 -12.48
CA GLU A 469 -5.70 0.37 -12.53
C GLU A 469 -5.32 -0.25 -11.19
N ASP A 470 -4.71 0.52 -10.29
CA ASP A 470 -4.34 0.11 -8.94
C ASP A 470 -5.46 0.30 -7.92
N ALA A 471 -6.54 1.02 -8.28
CA ALA A 471 -7.65 1.28 -7.37
C ALA A 471 -8.53 0.04 -7.18
N ASN A 472 -8.73 -0.36 -5.92
CA ASN A 472 -9.58 -1.49 -5.54
C ASN A 472 -10.85 -1.05 -4.78
N VAL A 473 -10.99 0.24 -4.48
CA VAL A 473 -12.18 0.85 -3.91
C VAL A 473 -12.52 2.11 -4.71
N ASP A 474 -13.71 2.13 -5.31
CA ASP A 474 -14.24 3.31 -6.00
C ASP A 474 -14.54 4.42 -4.98
N ASP A 475 -13.79 5.50 -5.07
CA ASP A 475 -13.93 6.67 -4.21
C ASP A 475 -14.89 7.72 -4.79
N GLY A 476 -15.56 7.39 -5.90
CA GLY A 476 -16.48 8.29 -6.60
C GLY A 476 -15.75 9.39 -7.38
N SER A 477 -14.42 9.30 -7.52
CA SER A 477 -13.62 10.28 -8.26
C SER A 477 -13.72 10.14 -9.78
N CYS A 478 -14.44 9.14 -10.33
CA CYS A 478 -14.51 8.90 -11.77
C CYS A 478 -14.88 10.15 -12.59
N GLU A 479 -13.90 10.66 -13.32
CA GLU A 479 -14.01 11.78 -14.25
C GLU A 479 -14.24 11.24 -15.66
N TYR A 480 -15.36 11.60 -16.27
CA TYR A 480 -15.66 11.28 -17.66
C TYR A 480 -15.34 12.50 -18.54
N ASP A 481 -14.93 12.26 -19.79
CA ASP A 481 -14.63 13.32 -20.76
C ASP A 481 -15.94 14.03 -21.18
N ASP A 482 -16.45 14.90 -20.31
CA ASP A 482 -17.60 15.77 -20.57
C ASP A 482 -17.17 16.88 -21.53
N THR A 483 -17.03 16.52 -22.81
CA THR A 483 -16.95 17.54 -23.86
C THR A 483 -18.31 18.24 -23.98
N ASN A 484 -18.50 19.25 -23.13
CA ASN A 484 -19.64 20.17 -23.14
C ASN A 484 -19.48 21.19 -24.29
N TYR A 485 -20.57 21.56 -24.95
CA TYR A 485 -20.58 22.51 -26.07
C TYR A 485 -21.74 23.50 -25.96
N SER A 486 -21.51 24.73 -26.41
CA SER A 486 -22.55 25.72 -26.70
C SER A 486 -22.70 25.96 -28.21
N LEU A 487 -23.73 26.72 -28.62
CA LEU A 487 -23.80 27.26 -29.98
C LEU A 487 -23.41 28.75 -30.00
N SER A 488 -22.52 29.09 -30.91
CA SER A 488 -22.07 30.46 -31.19
C SER A 488 -22.81 31.03 -32.40
N PHE A 489 -23.36 32.24 -32.21
CA PHE A 489 -24.18 33.01 -33.15
C PHE A 489 -23.45 34.33 -33.50
N ASP A 490 -23.37 34.65 -34.79
CA ASP A 490 -22.55 35.76 -35.31
C ASP A 490 -23.25 37.13 -35.39
N GLY A 491 -24.51 37.22 -34.97
CA GLY A 491 -25.32 38.44 -35.02
C GLY A 491 -25.88 38.80 -36.40
N VAL A 492 -25.70 37.98 -37.44
CA VAL A 492 -26.06 38.30 -38.83
C VAL A 492 -27.29 37.53 -39.32
N ASP A 493 -27.23 36.20 -39.36
CA ASP A 493 -28.32 35.35 -39.87
C ASP A 493 -28.44 33.97 -39.20
N ASP A 494 -27.80 33.81 -38.04
CA ASP A 494 -27.72 32.54 -37.29
C ASP A 494 -28.95 32.27 -36.42
N TYR A 495 -29.53 31.07 -36.50
CA TYR A 495 -30.65 30.65 -35.64
C TYR A 495 -30.83 29.13 -35.59
N VAL A 496 -31.57 28.66 -34.59
CA VAL A 496 -32.11 27.30 -34.52
C VAL A 496 -33.63 27.35 -34.75
N ASP A 497 -34.12 26.66 -35.78
CA ASP A 497 -35.55 26.50 -36.06
C ASP A 497 -36.08 25.26 -35.34
N LEU A 498 -37.06 25.42 -34.46
CA LEU A 498 -37.69 24.29 -33.76
C LEU A 498 -39.00 23.85 -34.44
N GLU A 499 -39.21 24.17 -35.72
CA GLU A 499 -40.26 23.63 -36.61
C GLU A 499 -41.72 23.74 -36.11
N ASN A 500 -42.06 24.76 -35.32
CA ASN A 500 -43.34 24.91 -34.59
C ASN A 500 -43.58 23.89 -33.46
N LYS A 501 -42.51 23.37 -32.83
CA LYS A 501 -42.56 22.31 -31.81
C LYS A 501 -42.29 22.69 -30.32
N PRO A 502 -42.60 23.87 -29.77
CA PRO A 502 -42.66 24.03 -28.33
C PRO A 502 -43.93 24.80 -27.96
N ILE A 503 -44.97 24.00 -27.77
CA ILE A 503 -45.94 23.90 -26.67
C ILE A 503 -47.13 23.11 -27.24
N THR A 504 -47.53 22.05 -26.55
CA THR A 504 -48.81 21.37 -26.81
C THR A 504 -49.59 21.24 -25.50
N GLY A 505 -50.25 22.31 -25.05
CA GLY A 505 -50.94 22.38 -23.75
C GLY A 505 -51.98 23.50 -23.63
N THR A 506 -52.67 23.59 -22.49
CA THR A 506 -53.63 24.68 -22.18
C THR A 506 -52.86 25.82 -21.49
N GLN A 507 -52.79 27.00 -22.11
CA GLN A 507 -51.84 28.04 -21.74
C GLN A 507 -52.45 29.11 -20.81
N ASN A 508 -51.85 29.28 -19.63
CA ASN A 508 -51.97 30.50 -18.81
C ASN A 508 -50.79 30.71 -17.84
N GLN A 509 -49.76 29.84 -17.90
CA GLN A 509 -48.55 29.91 -17.08
C GLN A 509 -47.41 29.16 -17.80
N PHE A 510 -46.16 29.59 -17.65
CA PHE A 510 -44.98 28.98 -18.28
C PHE A 510 -43.66 29.57 -17.74
N SER A 511 -42.53 28.94 -18.09
CA SER A 511 -41.17 29.44 -17.83
C SER A 511 -40.23 29.17 -19.01
N ILE A 512 -39.28 30.09 -19.25
CA ILE A 512 -38.21 29.97 -20.25
C ILE A 512 -36.88 30.23 -19.55
N LEU A 513 -35.94 29.31 -19.67
CA LEU A 513 -34.59 29.38 -19.10
C LEU A 513 -33.55 29.25 -20.22
N ALA A 514 -32.44 29.97 -20.11
CA ALA A 514 -31.28 29.81 -20.98
C ALA A 514 -30.02 30.40 -20.34
N TYR A 515 -28.88 29.75 -20.56
CA TYR A 515 -27.58 30.39 -20.43
C TYR A 515 -27.24 31.15 -21.71
N PHE A 516 -26.69 32.35 -21.57
CA PHE A 516 -26.25 33.15 -22.71
C PHE A 516 -25.02 33.98 -22.37
N LYS A 517 -24.18 34.22 -23.37
CA LYS A 517 -23.02 35.12 -23.31
C LYS A 517 -23.07 36.03 -24.52
N THR A 518 -23.34 37.31 -24.32
CA THR A 518 -23.42 38.27 -25.43
C THR A 518 -22.07 38.93 -25.70
N ASN A 519 -21.71 39.09 -26.98
CA ASN A 519 -20.50 39.84 -27.40
C ASN A 519 -20.76 41.34 -27.49
N SER A 520 -22.02 41.76 -27.59
CA SER A 520 -22.38 43.16 -27.77
C SER A 520 -23.75 43.49 -27.17
N LEU A 521 -23.88 44.66 -26.54
CA LEU A 521 -25.18 45.17 -26.14
C LEU A 521 -25.74 46.03 -27.28
N SER A 522 -26.69 45.49 -28.03
CA SER A 522 -27.39 46.20 -29.12
C SER A 522 -28.89 45.97 -29.08
N ILE A 523 -29.62 46.81 -29.82
CA ILE A 523 -31.07 46.67 -29.93
C ILE A 523 -31.44 45.34 -30.59
N ASN A 524 -32.49 44.70 -30.08
CA ASN A 524 -33.10 43.50 -30.63
C ASN A 524 -32.07 42.36 -30.84
N GLN A 525 -31.59 41.73 -29.77
CA GLN A 525 -30.88 40.44 -29.86
C GLN A 525 -31.70 39.32 -29.23
N GLY A 526 -32.22 38.38 -30.03
CA GLY A 526 -33.15 37.36 -29.56
C GLY A 526 -32.46 36.12 -29.00
N ILE A 527 -32.64 35.83 -27.71
CA ILE A 527 -32.20 34.57 -27.09
C ILE A 527 -33.24 33.48 -27.38
N TYR A 528 -34.49 33.75 -27.00
CA TYR A 528 -35.67 32.97 -27.35
C TYR A 528 -36.70 33.86 -28.04
N PHE A 529 -37.34 33.33 -29.07
CA PHE A 529 -38.50 33.98 -29.66
C PHE A 529 -39.55 32.96 -30.10
N HIS A 530 -40.82 33.24 -29.86
CA HIS A 530 -41.92 32.49 -30.44
C HIS A 530 -43.10 33.41 -30.77
N GLY A 531 -43.59 33.38 -32.01
CA GLY A 531 -44.78 34.10 -32.44
C GLY A 531 -44.57 35.01 -33.65
N GLY A 532 -45.39 36.05 -33.79
CA GLY A 532 -45.27 37.04 -34.88
C GLY A 532 -46.57 37.80 -35.17
N GLY A 533 -46.44 39.05 -35.63
CA GLY A 533 -47.56 39.96 -35.90
C GLY A 533 -47.92 40.82 -34.69
N TYR A 534 -49.00 40.47 -33.97
CA TYR A 534 -49.48 41.15 -32.75
C TYR A 534 -49.52 40.21 -31.53
N LYS A 535 -48.85 39.06 -31.60
CA LYS A 535 -48.78 38.06 -30.54
C LYS A 535 -47.43 37.35 -30.59
N ASP A 536 -46.67 37.42 -29.52
CA ASP A 536 -45.33 36.87 -29.41
C ASP A 536 -44.89 36.81 -27.95
N VAL A 537 -43.98 35.89 -27.67
CA VAL A 537 -43.31 35.73 -26.39
C VAL A 537 -41.82 35.60 -26.67
N GLY A 538 -40.98 36.19 -25.83
CA GLY A 538 -39.55 36.10 -26.05
C GLY A 538 -38.72 36.66 -24.91
N LEU A 539 -37.47 36.22 -24.93
CA LEU A 539 -36.38 36.70 -24.10
C LEU A 539 -35.32 37.30 -25.02
N ARG A 540 -35.00 38.59 -24.84
CA ARG A 540 -34.10 39.32 -25.74
C ARG A 540 -33.34 40.43 -25.03
N ILE A 541 -32.28 40.92 -25.65
CA ILE A 541 -31.66 42.21 -25.29
C ILE A 541 -32.31 43.29 -26.17
N ASP A 542 -32.74 44.40 -25.56
CA ASP A 542 -33.48 45.45 -26.26
C ASP A 542 -33.17 46.86 -25.75
N GLU A 543 -33.48 47.88 -26.55
CA GLU A 543 -33.28 49.28 -26.18
C GLU A 543 -34.42 49.79 -25.29
N LYS A 544 -34.06 50.35 -24.12
CA LYS A 544 -34.96 51.08 -23.23
C LYS A 544 -34.27 52.33 -22.70
N ASP A 545 -34.92 53.48 -22.89
CA ASP A 545 -34.45 54.79 -22.40
C ASP A 545 -32.98 55.12 -22.77
N ASP A 546 -32.58 54.82 -24.02
CA ASP A 546 -31.21 54.98 -24.58
C ASP A 546 -30.14 54.00 -24.03
N ASP A 547 -30.53 53.01 -23.22
CA ASP A 547 -29.68 51.90 -22.74
C ASP A 547 -30.16 50.55 -23.28
N TYR A 548 -29.34 49.50 -23.13
CA TYR A 548 -29.65 48.13 -23.57
C TYR A 548 -29.83 47.21 -22.36
N GLU A 549 -30.99 46.59 -22.23
CA GLU A 549 -31.41 45.82 -21.07
C GLU A 549 -31.94 44.43 -21.49
N LEU A 550 -31.80 43.43 -20.62
CA LEU A 550 -32.47 42.14 -20.79
C LEU A 550 -33.97 42.32 -20.63
N HIS A 551 -34.74 41.80 -21.57
CA HIS A 551 -36.15 42.07 -21.76
C HIS A 551 -36.93 40.76 -21.92
N PHE A 552 -37.89 40.53 -21.03
CA PHE A 552 -38.86 39.44 -21.15
C PHE A 552 -40.24 40.01 -21.44
N PHE A 553 -40.90 39.47 -22.47
CA PHE A 553 -42.14 40.01 -22.98
C PHE A 553 -43.17 38.98 -23.43
N ILE A 554 -44.43 39.40 -23.35
CA ILE A 554 -45.62 38.67 -23.79
C ILE A 554 -46.57 39.67 -24.48
N LEU A 555 -46.94 39.40 -25.74
CA LEU A 555 -48.04 40.06 -26.44
C LEU A 555 -49.13 39.05 -26.76
N THR A 556 -50.38 39.43 -26.49
CA THR A 556 -51.53 38.56 -26.73
C THR A 556 -52.32 38.99 -27.96
N SER A 557 -53.12 38.06 -28.51
CA SER A 557 -54.01 38.31 -29.65
C SER A 557 -55.06 39.42 -29.42
N ALA A 558 -55.32 39.79 -28.16
CA ALA A 558 -56.19 40.89 -27.78
C ALA A 558 -55.50 42.28 -27.79
N GLY A 559 -54.19 42.33 -28.08
CA GLY A 559 -53.37 43.54 -28.02
C GLY A 559 -52.92 43.92 -26.61
N SER A 560 -53.10 43.03 -25.62
CA SER A 560 -52.53 43.20 -24.29
C SER A 560 -51.04 42.90 -24.32
N GLN A 561 -50.28 43.66 -23.54
CA GLN A 561 -48.84 43.71 -23.60
C GLN A 561 -48.26 43.64 -22.17
N GLY A 562 -47.50 42.58 -21.86
CA GLY A 562 -46.83 42.37 -20.57
C GLY A 562 -45.31 42.32 -20.78
N HIS A 563 -44.58 43.26 -20.18
CA HIS A 563 -43.15 43.47 -20.44
C HIS A 563 -42.45 43.82 -19.15
N THR A 564 -41.23 43.30 -18.98
CA THR A 564 -40.34 43.69 -17.89
C THR A 564 -38.89 43.72 -18.35
N TYR A 565 -38.09 44.62 -17.77
CA TYR A 565 -36.70 44.84 -18.15
C TYR A 565 -35.82 44.77 -16.91
N ALA A 566 -34.71 44.05 -17.00
CA ALA A 566 -33.68 44.09 -15.98
C ALA A 566 -33.03 45.50 -15.96
N PRO A 567 -32.69 46.05 -14.79
CA PRO A 567 -31.99 47.33 -14.71
C PRO A 567 -30.69 47.37 -15.53
N VAL A 568 -30.34 48.55 -16.04
CA VAL A 568 -29.02 48.80 -16.65
C VAL A 568 -27.89 48.30 -15.76
N GLY A 569 -26.98 47.52 -16.36
CA GLY A 569 -25.82 46.93 -15.68
C GLY A 569 -26.07 45.58 -15.00
N THR A 570 -27.28 45.00 -15.11
CA THR A 570 -27.54 43.63 -14.66
C THR A 570 -26.85 42.57 -15.53
N ILE A 571 -26.61 42.86 -16.80
CA ILE A 571 -25.88 42.00 -17.73
C ILE A 571 -24.71 42.77 -18.36
N ASP A 572 -23.66 42.07 -18.77
CA ASP A 572 -22.53 42.66 -19.47
C ASP A 572 -22.07 41.81 -20.68
N THR A 573 -21.08 42.32 -21.42
CA THR A 573 -20.55 41.66 -22.62
C THR A 573 -19.37 40.77 -22.26
N GLY A 574 -19.34 39.55 -22.79
CA GLY A 574 -18.23 38.62 -22.65
C GLY A 574 -18.24 37.78 -21.37
N ALA A 575 -19.30 37.85 -20.56
CA ALA A 575 -19.57 36.93 -19.45
C ALA A 575 -20.83 36.09 -19.72
N TRP A 576 -20.85 34.87 -19.16
CA TRP A 576 -22.03 34.02 -19.14
C TRP A 576 -23.00 34.52 -18.09
N HIS A 577 -24.28 34.59 -18.46
CA HIS A 577 -25.39 34.85 -17.55
C HIS A 577 -26.47 33.79 -17.74
N HIS A 578 -27.19 33.45 -16.67
CA HIS A 578 -28.41 32.68 -16.76
C HIS A 578 -29.63 33.61 -16.71
N ALA A 579 -30.54 33.49 -17.68
CA ALA A 579 -31.78 34.26 -17.69
C ALA A 579 -33.01 33.35 -17.62
N ALA A 580 -33.93 33.69 -16.72
CA ALA A 580 -35.22 33.01 -16.63
C ALA A 580 -36.39 34.00 -16.67
N GLY A 581 -37.35 33.77 -17.55
CA GLY A 581 -38.62 34.49 -17.60
C GLY A 581 -39.77 33.59 -17.17
N THR A 582 -40.57 33.99 -16.18
CA THR A 582 -41.74 33.21 -15.72
C THR A 582 -43.03 34.01 -15.78
N TYR A 583 -44.13 33.31 -16.06
CA TYR A 583 -45.49 33.86 -16.06
C TYR A 583 -46.44 32.90 -15.35
N ASP A 584 -47.23 33.40 -14.41
CA ASP A 584 -48.17 32.61 -13.60
C ASP A 584 -49.66 32.92 -13.88
N GLY A 585 -49.93 33.76 -14.89
CA GLY A 585 -51.27 34.24 -15.23
C GLY A 585 -51.64 35.59 -14.60
N GLN A 586 -50.83 36.09 -13.66
CA GLN A 586 -51.03 37.35 -12.95
C GLN A 586 -49.81 38.27 -12.97
N ASP A 587 -48.61 37.71 -12.98
CA ASP A 587 -47.35 38.44 -12.93
C ASP A 587 -46.35 37.86 -13.93
N ILE A 588 -45.56 38.77 -14.54
CA ILE A 588 -44.37 38.44 -15.31
C ILE A 588 -43.15 38.71 -14.44
N LYS A 589 -42.26 37.73 -14.33
CA LYS A 589 -41.02 37.81 -13.54
C LYS A 589 -39.81 37.55 -14.42
N LEU A 590 -38.72 38.27 -14.14
CA LEU A 590 -37.43 38.10 -14.78
C LEU A 590 -36.36 37.88 -13.71
N TYR A 591 -35.61 36.80 -13.89
CA TYR A 591 -34.50 36.39 -13.05
C TYR A 591 -33.21 36.44 -13.86
N VAL A 592 -32.12 36.86 -13.22
CA VAL A 592 -30.77 36.84 -13.78
C VAL A 592 -29.85 36.22 -12.75
N ASP A 593 -29.05 35.25 -13.17
CA ASP A 593 -28.10 34.50 -12.34
C ASP A 593 -28.79 33.95 -11.07
N GLY A 594 -29.99 33.38 -11.28
CA GLY A 594 -30.78 32.71 -10.24
C GLY A 594 -31.56 33.65 -9.31
N ASN A 595 -31.36 34.96 -9.43
CA ASN A 595 -31.96 35.95 -8.54
C ASN A 595 -33.14 36.66 -9.21
N LEU A 596 -34.24 36.83 -8.47
CA LEU A 596 -35.37 37.64 -8.95
C LEU A 596 -34.94 39.10 -9.09
N ILE A 597 -34.94 39.62 -10.33
CA ILE A 597 -34.55 41.00 -10.61
C ILE A 597 -35.75 41.93 -10.61
N ILE A 598 -36.85 41.51 -11.25
CA ILE A 598 -38.03 42.35 -11.40
C ILE A 598 -39.31 41.52 -11.58
N GLU A 599 -40.41 42.05 -11.05
CA GLU A 599 -41.75 41.52 -11.15
C GLU A 599 -42.70 42.61 -11.66
N THR A 600 -43.60 42.26 -12.58
CA THR A 600 -44.54 43.19 -13.20
C THR A 600 -45.91 42.56 -13.33
N ALA A 601 -46.91 43.20 -12.73
CA ALA A 601 -48.29 42.76 -12.80
C ALA A 601 -48.83 42.79 -14.23
N PHE A 602 -49.24 41.62 -14.71
CA PHE A 602 -49.80 41.43 -16.03
C PHE A 602 -50.72 40.21 -16.02
N SER A 603 -52.00 40.40 -16.33
CA SER A 603 -52.94 39.28 -16.41
C SER A 603 -53.67 39.29 -17.75
N ALA A 604 -53.42 38.26 -18.54
CA ALA A 604 -54.09 38.00 -19.80
C ALA A 604 -54.10 36.50 -20.10
N ASP A 605 -55.20 36.02 -20.68
CA ASP A 605 -55.18 34.70 -21.30
C ASP A 605 -54.20 34.74 -22.47
N VAL A 606 -53.20 33.85 -22.45
CA VAL A 606 -52.23 33.78 -23.52
C VAL A 606 -52.43 32.53 -24.35
N ASN A 607 -52.49 32.74 -25.66
CA ASN A 607 -52.57 31.70 -26.67
C ASN A 607 -51.80 32.21 -27.88
N TRP A 608 -50.52 31.87 -27.95
CA TRP A 608 -49.66 32.24 -29.07
C TRP A 608 -49.70 31.19 -30.18
N ASP A 609 -50.11 29.94 -29.98
CA ASP A 609 -50.04 28.88 -31.01
C ASP A 609 -51.05 29.04 -32.18
N GLU A 610 -52.22 29.66 -31.96
CA GLU A 610 -53.29 29.69 -32.96
C GLU A 610 -52.99 30.67 -34.11
N GLY A 611 -52.40 30.21 -35.22
CA GLY A 611 -52.22 31.00 -36.44
C GLY A 611 -51.08 32.02 -36.36
N THR A 612 -49.94 31.60 -35.81
CA THR A 612 -48.67 32.34 -35.81
C THR A 612 -48.04 32.42 -37.19
N GLN A 613 -47.29 33.49 -37.39
CA GLN A 613 -46.55 33.75 -38.62
C GLN A 613 -45.18 33.07 -38.62
N PHE A 614 -44.55 32.92 -37.45
CA PHE A 614 -43.27 32.25 -37.27
C PHE A 614 -43.37 31.25 -36.11
N GLY A 615 -42.66 30.13 -36.25
CA GLY A 615 -42.45 29.18 -35.17
C GLY A 615 -41.50 29.74 -34.11
N PRO A 616 -41.20 28.96 -33.06
CA PRO A 616 -40.16 29.36 -32.13
C PRO A 616 -38.78 29.39 -32.81
N SER A 617 -37.82 30.06 -32.19
CA SER A 617 -36.42 29.98 -32.58
C SER A 617 -35.50 30.32 -31.42
N ILE A 618 -34.30 29.75 -31.45
CA ILE A 618 -33.18 30.11 -30.57
C ILE A 618 -32.19 30.94 -31.40
N GLY A 619 -31.69 32.05 -30.85
CA GLY A 619 -30.69 32.93 -31.52
C GLY A 619 -31.21 33.85 -32.64
N GLY A 620 -32.42 33.60 -33.17
CA GLY A 620 -33.19 34.52 -34.05
C GLY A 620 -32.66 34.75 -35.48
N GLY A 621 -33.51 34.61 -36.51
CA GLY A 621 -33.01 34.46 -37.90
C GLY A 621 -33.82 35.05 -39.05
N ASN A 622 -34.61 36.11 -38.86
CA ASN A 622 -35.22 36.83 -39.99
C ASN A 622 -35.56 38.30 -39.68
N SER A 623 -36.02 39.07 -40.68
CA SER A 623 -36.31 40.52 -40.54
C SER A 623 -37.31 40.93 -39.45
N GLN A 624 -38.01 39.98 -38.81
CA GLN A 624 -38.88 40.20 -37.64
C GLN A 624 -38.43 39.43 -36.39
N CYS A 625 -37.43 38.54 -36.51
CA CYS A 625 -36.86 37.70 -35.44
C CYS A 625 -35.40 38.10 -35.25
N PRO A 626 -35.08 38.89 -34.22
CA PRO A 626 -33.78 39.55 -34.15
C PRO A 626 -32.61 38.62 -33.82
N THR A 627 -31.47 38.85 -34.46
CA THR A 627 -30.27 38.01 -34.40
C THR A 627 -29.48 38.20 -33.11
N PHE A 628 -28.93 37.11 -32.58
CA PHE A 628 -28.09 37.10 -31.40
C PHE A 628 -26.61 37.12 -31.77
N ASP A 629 -25.82 37.94 -31.07
CA ASP A 629 -24.35 38.02 -31.23
C ASP A 629 -23.70 37.50 -29.94
N GLY A 630 -23.31 36.24 -29.92
CA GLY A 630 -22.85 35.57 -28.70
C GLY A 630 -23.05 34.05 -28.69
N ASN A 631 -22.94 33.45 -27.51
CA ASN A 631 -23.16 32.03 -27.28
C ASN A 631 -24.46 31.80 -26.48
N ILE A 632 -25.17 30.71 -26.78
CA ILE A 632 -26.34 30.24 -26.02
C ILE A 632 -26.13 28.77 -25.67
N ASP A 633 -26.54 28.41 -24.46
CA ASP A 633 -26.48 27.06 -23.93
C ASP A 633 -27.70 26.76 -23.03
N GLU A 634 -27.89 25.48 -22.68
CA GLU A 634 -28.78 25.02 -21.61
C GLU A 634 -30.18 25.66 -21.65
N MET A 635 -30.87 25.50 -22.78
CA MET A 635 -32.16 26.14 -23.02
C MET A 635 -33.32 25.20 -22.71
N SER A 636 -34.27 25.66 -21.90
CA SER A 636 -35.46 24.88 -21.57
C SER A 636 -36.76 25.68 -21.59
N PHE A 637 -37.85 24.98 -21.92
CA PHE A 637 -39.21 25.52 -21.93
C PHE A 637 -40.14 24.68 -21.06
N TRP A 638 -40.89 25.35 -20.17
CA TRP A 638 -41.77 24.73 -19.18
C TRP A 638 -43.21 25.22 -19.29
N THR A 639 -44.18 24.32 -19.11
CA THR A 639 -45.62 24.63 -18.92
C THR A 639 -46.01 24.89 -17.46
N ALA A 640 -45.01 24.95 -16.58
CA ALA A 640 -45.12 25.35 -15.18
C ALA A 640 -44.45 26.71 -14.96
N THR A 641 -44.91 27.44 -13.94
CA THR A 641 -44.17 28.57 -13.39
C THR A 641 -43.17 28.02 -12.38
N LEU A 642 -41.89 28.09 -12.72
CA LEU A 642 -40.82 27.69 -11.81
C LEU A 642 -40.63 28.75 -10.72
N SER A 643 -40.41 28.27 -9.50
CA SER A 643 -39.99 29.08 -8.36
C SER A 643 -38.51 29.49 -8.49
N GLN A 644 -38.08 30.45 -7.66
CA GLN A 644 -36.68 30.88 -7.67
C GLN A 644 -35.72 29.74 -7.30
N SER A 645 -36.07 28.90 -6.33
CA SER A 645 -35.25 27.76 -5.92
C SER A 645 -35.14 26.71 -7.01
N GLU A 646 -36.24 26.41 -7.74
CA GLU A 646 -36.19 25.53 -8.90
C GLU A 646 -35.29 26.11 -10.01
N ILE A 647 -35.36 27.43 -10.26
CA ILE A 647 -34.48 28.10 -11.22
C ILE A 647 -33.01 27.99 -10.81
N GLN A 648 -32.70 28.22 -9.52
CA GLN A 648 -31.34 28.08 -9.00
C GLN A 648 -30.84 26.63 -9.08
N SER A 649 -31.72 25.65 -8.82
CA SER A 649 -31.40 24.23 -8.97
C SER A 649 -31.10 23.85 -10.42
N TYR A 650 -31.91 24.31 -11.38
CA TYR A 650 -31.68 24.02 -12.81
C TYR A 650 -30.54 24.83 -13.44
N MET A 651 -30.02 25.84 -12.75
CA MET A 651 -28.76 26.48 -13.15
C MET A 651 -27.54 25.63 -12.82
N SER A 652 -27.64 24.83 -11.77
CA SER A 652 -26.56 24.03 -11.21
C SER A 652 -26.66 22.54 -11.54
N THR A 653 -27.79 22.13 -12.12
CA THR A 653 -28.08 20.74 -12.45
C THR A 653 -29.00 20.74 -13.66
N SER A 654 -28.42 20.36 -14.79
CA SER A 654 -29.12 20.18 -16.05
C SER A 654 -30.37 19.28 -15.90
N PRO A 655 -31.54 19.66 -16.48
CA PRO A 655 -32.72 18.81 -16.49
C PRO A 655 -32.47 17.43 -17.12
N THR A 656 -33.08 16.38 -16.60
CA THR A 656 -32.99 15.01 -17.13
C THR A 656 -33.89 14.75 -18.35
N GLY A 657 -34.79 15.69 -18.67
CA GLY A 657 -35.74 15.59 -19.79
C GLY A 657 -37.08 14.92 -19.45
N ASN A 658 -37.26 14.44 -18.22
CA ASN A 658 -38.46 13.75 -17.75
C ASN A 658 -39.27 14.53 -16.70
N GLU A 659 -38.86 15.76 -16.40
CA GLU A 659 -39.46 16.60 -15.37
C GLU A 659 -40.91 16.95 -15.70
N THR A 660 -41.74 17.05 -14.66
CA THR A 660 -43.15 17.39 -14.85
C THR A 660 -43.30 18.82 -15.36
N GLY A 661 -43.88 18.96 -16.54
CA GLY A 661 -44.13 20.26 -17.16
C GLY A 661 -43.02 20.74 -18.08
N LEU A 662 -41.86 20.06 -18.15
CA LEU A 662 -40.83 20.32 -19.15
C LEU A 662 -41.32 19.87 -20.54
N VAL A 663 -41.28 20.78 -21.51
CA VAL A 663 -41.77 20.54 -22.87
C VAL A 663 -40.63 20.34 -23.87
N GLY A 664 -39.55 21.09 -23.71
CA GLY A 664 -38.35 20.94 -24.53
C GLY A 664 -37.13 21.37 -23.74
N TYR A 665 -36.06 20.62 -23.89
CA TYR A 665 -34.77 20.88 -23.27
C TYR A 665 -33.64 20.58 -24.26
N TRP A 666 -32.79 21.57 -24.51
CA TRP A 666 -31.64 21.47 -25.38
C TRP A 666 -30.39 21.82 -24.57
N ASN A 667 -29.50 20.85 -24.42
CA ASN A 667 -28.26 20.93 -23.64
C ASN A 667 -27.01 21.22 -24.50
N PHE A 668 -27.20 21.43 -25.81
CA PHE A 668 -26.14 21.80 -26.77
C PHE A 668 -24.91 20.86 -26.86
N ASN A 669 -24.96 19.68 -26.24
CA ASN A 669 -23.84 18.74 -26.19
C ASN A 669 -23.71 17.78 -27.39
N ASN A 670 -24.37 18.08 -28.52
CA ASN A 670 -24.19 17.27 -29.72
C ASN A 670 -22.78 17.44 -30.34
N GLY A 671 -22.13 18.58 -30.14
CA GLY A 671 -20.74 18.89 -30.53
C GLY A 671 -20.43 18.89 -32.04
N SER A 672 -21.37 18.45 -32.88
CA SER A 672 -21.22 18.38 -34.34
C SER A 672 -22.57 18.24 -35.06
N GLY A 673 -22.58 18.48 -36.37
CA GLY A 673 -23.78 18.35 -37.20
C GLY A 673 -24.67 19.60 -37.20
N THR A 674 -25.89 19.45 -37.71
CA THR A 674 -26.86 20.55 -37.93
C THR A 674 -28.17 20.36 -37.15
N THR A 675 -28.20 19.42 -36.21
CA THR A 675 -29.37 19.12 -35.37
C THR A 675 -29.03 19.47 -33.93
N LEU A 676 -29.91 20.20 -33.27
CA LEU A 676 -29.87 20.43 -31.83
C LEU A 676 -30.93 19.53 -31.19
N THR A 677 -30.50 18.49 -30.48
CA THR A 677 -31.39 17.44 -29.97
C THR A 677 -32.21 17.92 -28.77
N ASP A 678 -33.52 17.65 -28.79
CA ASP A 678 -34.38 17.79 -27.61
C ASP A 678 -34.21 16.55 -26.71
N GLN A 679 -33.77 16.77 -25.48
CA GLN A 679 -33.53 15.72 -24.49
C GLN A 679 -34.82 15.18 -23.86
N THR A 680 -35.97 15.80 -24.13
CA THR A 680 -37.26 15.29 -23.65
C THR A 680 -37.83 14.21 -24.57
N SER A 681 -38.79 13.44 -24.05
CA SER A 681 -39.56 12.47 -24.83
C SER A 681 -40.46 13.09 -25.93
N ASN A 682 -40.52 14.42 -26.05
CA ASN A 682 -41.34 15.12 -27.04
C ASN A 682 -40.66 15.24 -28.41
N SER A 683 -39.34 15.02 -28.49
CA SER A 683 -38.56 15.04 -29.75
C SER A 683 -38.72 16.34 -30.54
N ASN A 684 -38.67 17.47 -29.86
CA ASN A 684 -38.74 18.81 -30.45
C ASN A 684 -37.36 19.27 -30.97
N ASP A 685 -36.65 18.39 -31.68
CA ASP A 685 -35.31 18.67 -32.21
C ASP A 685 -35.30 19.95 -33.07
N GLY A 686 -34.26 20.76 -32.88
CA GLY A 686 -34.01 21.98 -33.63
C GLY A 686 -33.11 21.76 -34.85
N THR A 687 -33.31 22.55 -35.90
CA THR A 687 -32.41 22.60 -37.06
C THR A 687 -31.53 23.85 -36.98
N ILE A 688 -30.21 23.65 -36.93
CA ILE A 688 -29.21 24.71 -36.83
C ILE A 688 -28.99 25.33 -38.22
N SER A 689 -29.13 26.65 -38.32
CA SER A 689 -28.85 27.44 -39.53
C SER A 689 -27.82 28.52 -39.21
N GLY A 690 -26.62 28.40 -39.78
CA GLY A 690 -25.54 29.40 -39.66
C GLY A 690 -24.68 29.26 -38.40
N ALA A 691 -25.29 29.08 -37.22
CA ALA A 691 -24.58 28.96 -35.94
C ALA A 691 -23.58 27.78 -35.91
N SER A 692 -22.54 27.89 -35.08
CA SER A 692 -21.45 26.91 -34.98
C SER A 692 -21.21 26.42 -33.55
N TRP A 693 -20.81 25.16 -33.40
CA TRP A 693 -20.46 24.57 -32.10
C TRP A 693 -19.23 25.25 -31.48
N SER A 694 -19.27 25.46 -30.17
CA SER A 694 -18.24 26.17 -29.41
C SER A 694 -17.94 25.44 -28.11
N THR A 695 -16.66 25.41 -27.71
CA THR A 695 -16.21 24.88 -26.41
C THR A 695 -16.19 25.95 -25.31
N ASP A 696 -16.50 27.21 -25.64
CA ASP A 696 -16.82 28.24 -24.65
C ASP A 696 -18.22 27.93 -24.12
N VAL A 697 -18.31 27.41 -22.90
CA VAL A 697 -19.53 26.92 -22.23
C VAL A 697 -19.70 27.64 -20.89
N PRO A 698 -20.92 27.76 -20.35
CA PRO A 698 -21.13 28.27 -19.00
C PRO A 698 -20.43 27.36 -17.99
N VAL A 699 -19.78 27.96 -17.00
CA VAL A 699 -19.26 27.19 -15.85
C VAL A 699 -20.48 26.77 -15.04
N GLU A 700 -20.81 25.47 -15.02
CA GLU A 700 -21.82 24.91 -14.13
C GLU A 700 -21.38 25.21 -12.69
N SER A 701 -21.96 26.25 -12.07
CA SER A 701 -21.84 26.40 -10.63
C SER A 701 -22.79 25.38 -10.03
N GLY A 702 -22.26 24.26 -9.54
CA GLY A 702 -23.04 23.30 -8.75
C GLY A 702 -23.77 24.00 -7.58
N PRO A 703 -24.69 23.32 -6.88
CA PRO A 703 -25.29 23.87 -5.67
C PRO A 703 -24.17 24.42 -4.78
N VAL A 704 -24.30 25.63 -4.26
CA VAL A 704 -23.17 26.37 -3.64
C VAL A 704 -22.46 25.60 -2.51
N LEU A 705 -23.16 24.63 -1.89
CA LEU A 705 -22.61 23.77 -0.84
C LEU A 705 -22.23 22.37 -1.32
N ALA A 706 -22.56 21.99 -2.55
CA ALA A 706 -22.28 20.65 -3.07
C ALA A 706 -20.78 20.38 -3.12
N GLY A 707 -20.42 19.14 -2.78
CA GLY A 707 -19.05 18.71 -2.58
C GLY A 707 -18.82 18.22 -1.15
N THR A 708 -17.58 17.81 -0.89
CA THR A 708 -17.17 17.32 0.42
C THR A 708 -16.56 18.44 1.24
N TRP A 709 -16.89 18.49 2.51
CA TRP A 709 -16.41 19.48 3.47
C TRP A 709 -15.86 18.79 4.69
N LYS A 710 -14.83 19.37 5.31
CA LYS A 710 -14.26 18.91 6.58
C LYS A 710 -14.04 20.05 7.53
N MET A 711 -13.88 19.72 8.82
CA MET A 711 -13.51 20.71 9.83
C MET A 711 -12.19 21.38 9.45
N ALA A 712 -12.13 22.71 9.51
CA ALA A 712 -10.91 23.45 9.23
C ALA A 712 -9.84 23.07 10.28
N PRO A 713 -8.66 22.57 9.88
CA PRO A 713 -7.63 22.11 10.82
C PRO A 713 -6.84 23.29 11.40
N GLU A 714 -7.53 24.24 12.03
CA GLU A 714 -6.94 25.45 12.62
C GLU A 714 -7.52 25.75 14.01
N ALA A 715 -6.74 26.50 14.81
CA ALA A 715 -7.20 26.98 16.12
C ALA A 715 -8.39 27.94 15.95
N GLY A 716 -9.45 27.73 16.73
CA GLY A 716 -10.69 28.49 16.60
C GLY A 716 -11.61 28.04 15.48
N ALA A 717 -11.38 26.87 14.88
CA ALA A 717 -12.34 26.25 13.98
C ALA A 717 -13.55 25.66 14.70
N LEU A 718 -13.42 25.29 15.98
CA LEU A 718 -14.47 24.72 16.82
C LEU A 718 -14.57 25.56 18.11
N MET A 719 -15.72 26.17 18.38
CA MET A 719 -15.88 27.05 19.55
C MET A 719 -17.31 27.09 20.10
N VAL A 720 -17.41 27.50 21.37
CA VAL A 720 -18.69 27.69 22.06
C VAL A 720 -18.70 29.00 22.86
N GLY A 721 -19.85 29.69 22.83
CA GLY A 721 -20.05 30.93 23.55
C GLY A 721 -21.47 31.50 23.48
N PRO A 722 -21.67 32.73 23.98
CA PRO A 722 -22.99 33.35 24.13
C PRO A 722 -23.62 33.87 22.84
N SER A 723 -22.89 33.85 21.72
CA SER A 723 -23.35 34.27 20.38
C SER A 723 -22.60 33.51 19.29
N PRO A 724 -23.11 33.47 18.04
CA PRO A 724 -22.36 32.91 16.92
C PRO A 724 -20.96 33.54 16.79
N ASN A 725 -19.95 32.71 16.50
CA ASN A 725 -18.55 33.12 16.36
C ASN A 725 -17.92 33.74 17.62
N ASP A 726 -18.37 33.33 18.81
CA ASP A 726 -17.81 33.71 20.10
C ASP A 726 -17.24 32.48 20.82
N GLY A 727 -15.91 32.39 20.93
CA GLY A 727 -15.22 31.31 21.66
C GLY A 727 -14.82 31.65 23.09
N SER A 728 -15.48 32.63 23.73
CA SER A 728 -15.11 33.11 25.06
C SER A 728 -15.33 32.10 26.19
N TRP A 729 -16.14 31.05 25.99
CA TRP A 729 -16.25 29.95 26.94
C TRP A 729 -15.23 28.87 26.66
N TRP A 730 -15.13 28.44 25.40
CA TRP A 730 -14.08 27.54 24.94
C TRP A 730 -13.92 27.61 23.42
N SER A 731 -12.71 27.32 22.96
CA SER A 731 -12.33 27.28 21.55
C SER A 731 -11.17 26.31 21.40
N ASN A 732 -11.16 25.49 20.35
CA ASN A 732 -10.06 24.57 20.09
C ASN A 732 -8.75 25.33 19.86
N SER A 733 -7.67 24.81 20.41
CA SER A 733 -6.31 25.26 20.19
C SER A 733 -5.67 24.55 19.00
N ALA A 734 -4.50 25.01 18.55
CA ALA A 734 -3.72 24.31 17.54
C ALA A 734 -3.26 22.92 18.01
N TYR A 735 -3.16 22.71 19.33
CA TYR A 735 -2.84 21.41 19.92
C TYR A 735 -4.02 20.43 19.82
N ASP A 736 -5.25 20.93 20.01
CA ASP A 736 -6.46 20.10 19.91
C ASP A 736 -6.70 19.57 18.48
N VAL A 737 -6.27 20.31 17.44
CA VAL A 737 -6.30 19.84 16.05
C VAL A 737 -5.49 18.56 15.87
N TYR A 738 -4.34 18.45 16.55
CA TYR A 738 -3.47 17.28 16.47
C TYR A 738 -3.97 16.14 17.36
N THR A 739 -4.31 16.41 18.62
CA THR A 739 -4.72 15.35 19.55
C THR A 739 -6.10 14.78 19.26
N ARG A 740 -6.86 15.40 18.36
CA ARG A 740 -8.18 14.97 17.90
C ARG A 740 -8.19 14.84 16.37
N ALA A 741 -7.11 14.32 15.78
CA ALA A 741 -6.96 14.26 14.32
C ALA A 741 -8.19 13.62 13.64
N CYS A 742 -8.70 12.52 14.20
CA CYS A 742 -9.94 11.82 13.79
C CYS A 742 -11.24 12.66 13.84
N TYR A 743 -11.20 13.88 14.39
CA TYR A 743 -12.32 14.83 14.35
C TYR A 743 -12.23 15.76 13.14
N PHE A 744 -11.00 16.03 12.68
CA PHE A 744 -10.70 17.03 11.65
C PHE A 744 -10.56 16.43 10.25
N ASP A 745 -10.55 15.10 10.14
CA ASP A 745 -10.50 14.32 8.91
C ASP A 745 -11.86 13.73 8.49
N ASP A 746 -12.87 13.77 9.37
CA ASP A 746 -14.25 13.38 9.04
C ASP A 746 -14.83 14.24 7.90
N ASP A 747 -15.45 13.57 6.94
CA ASP A 747 -16.03 14.19 5.75
C ASP A 747 -17.56 14.38 5.86
N TYR A 748 -18.02 15.54 5.39
CA TYR A 748 -19.42 15.93 5.27
C TYR A 748 -19.75 16.13 3.79
N VAL A 749 -20.42 15.14 3.19
CA VAL A 749 -20.65 15.12 1.74
C VAL A 749 -22.04 15.65 1.42
N PHE A 750 -22.09 16.79 0.73
CA PHE A 750 -23.30 17.36 0.16
C PHE A 750 -23.37 16.94 -1.31
N ASN A 751 -24.10 15.87 -1.62
CA ASN A 751 -24.21 15.42 -3.01
C ASN A 751 -25.10 16.39 -3.80
N ALA A 752 -24.75 16.60 -5.07
CA ALA A 752 -25.52 17.47 -5.96
C ALA A 752 -26.98 16.99 -6.18
N ASP A 753 -27.25 15.70 -5.97
CA ASP A 753 -28.59 15.10 -6.04
C ASP A 753 -29.48 15.39 -4.80
N GLY A 754 -28.96 16.11 -3.80
CA GLY A 754 -29.64 16.46 -2.56
C GLY A 754 -29.51 15.43 -1.43
N SER A 755 -28.82 14.31 -1.67
CA SER A 755 -28.44 13.36 -0.60
C SER A 755 -27.26 13.89 0.23
N PHE A 756 -27.20 13.47 1.49
CA PHE A 756 -26.16 13.88 2.43
C PHE A 756 -25.55 12.66 3.11
N ASN A 757 -24.22 12.65 3.27
CA ASN A 757 -23.52 11.60 4.00
C ASN A 757 -22.57 12.20 5.05
N ASN A 758 -22.61 11.64 6.25
CA ASN A 758 -21.46 11.69 7.16
C ASN A 758 -20.54 10.54 6.77
N VAL A 759 -19.27 10.82 6.46
CA VAL A 759 -18.27 9.82 6.10
C VAL A 759 -17.14 9.89 7.14
N PRO A 760 -17.36 9.33 8.33
CA PRO A 760 -16.28 9.20 9.30
C PRO A 760 -15.27 8.15 8.82
N GLY A 761 -13.99 8.34 9.10
CA GLY A 761 -12.94 7.38 8.76
C GLY A 761 -13.01 6.08 9.58
N ASP A 762 -11.92 5.30 9.59
CA ASP A 762 -11.79 4.12 10.46
C ASP A 762 -11.95 4.47 11.95
N GLU A 763 -11.58 5.70 12.32
CA GLU A 763 -11.82 6.30 13.62
C GLU A 763 -12.49 7.67 13.48
N THR A 764 -13.35 8.03 14.42
CA THR A 764 -13.92 9.37 14.62
C THR A 764 -13.80 9.77 16.09
N TRP A 765 -13.96 11.05 16.40
CA TRP A 765 -13.94 11.51 17.79
C TRP A 765 -15.22 11.11 18.53
N LEU A 766 -15.07 10.25 19.51
CA LEU A 766 -16.16 9.74 20.34
C LEU A 766 -16.19 10.45 21.69
N GLU A 767 -17.37 10.92 22.07
CA GLU A 767 -17.64 11.44 23.40
C GLU A 767 -18.38 10.40 24.25
N TYR A 768 -18.22 10.47 25.58
CA TYR A 768 -18.80 9.52 26.53
C TYR A 768 -20.30 9.23 26.33
N TRP A 769 -21.10 10.22 25.90
CA TRP A 769 -22.55 10.07 25.74
C TRP A 769 -22.95 9.05 24.66
N GLN A 770 -22.01 8.62 23.80
CA GLN A 770 -22.21 7.61 22.76
C GLN A 770 -22.09 6.16 23.26
N HIS A 771 -22.13 5.92 24.57
CA HIS A 771 -22.14 4.58 25.21
C HIS A 771 -20.92 3.71 24.91
N LEU A 772 -19.72 4.29 24.99
CA LEU A 772 -18.46 3.58 24.79
C LEU A 772 -18.27 2.47 25.84
N SER A 773 -17.90 1.26 25.40
CA SER A 773 -17.50 0.17 26.30
C SER A 773 -16.04 0.31 26.72
N ASP A 774 -15.69 -0.07 27.96
CA ASP A 774 -14.31 -0.11 28.49
C ASP A 774 -13.34 -0.81 27.52
N THR A 775 -12.52 0.00 26.83
CA THR A 775 -11.53 -0.42 25.83
C THR A 775 -10.17 -0.79 26.44
N ASN A 776 -9.95 -0.55 27.74
CA ASN A 776 -8.65 -0.77 28.37
C ASN A 776 -8.49 -2.19 28.93
N GLY A 777 -9.55 -3.01 28.90
CA GLY A 777 -9.51 -4.42 29.29
C GLY A 777 -9.16 -4.66 30.77
N ASP A 778 -9.12 -3.61 31.60
CA ASP A 778 -8.74 -3.68 33.01
C ASP A 778 -9.95 -3.79 33.95
N GLY A 779 -11.16 -3.67 33.40
CA GLY A 779 -12.43 -3.79 34.13
C GLY A 779 -12.73 -2.57 35.00
N SER A 780 -12.06 -1.44 34.77
CA SER A 780 -12.40 -0.14 35.34
C SER A 780 -13.11 0.72 34.30
N VAL A 781 -14.31 1.17 34.64
CA VAL A 781 -15.01 2.19 33.85
C VAL A 781 -14.22 3.49 34.05
N ASP A 782 -13.45 3.91 33.06
CA ASP A 782 -12.89 5.26 33.05
C ASP A 782 -13.99 6.23 32.61
N TYR A 783 -14.28 7.21 33.46
CA TYR A 783 -15.48 8.04 33.35
C TYR A 783 -15.23 9.33 32.53
N ASP A 784 -14.03 9.52 31.97
CA ASP A 784 -13.57 10.82 31.43
C ASP A 784 -12.84 10.77 30.06
N ASP A 785 -12.77 9.65 29.32
CA ASP A 785 -11.92 9.55 28.12
C ASP A 785 -12.68 9.76 26.80
N ASP A 786 -12.81 11.01 26.36
CA ASP A 786 -13.06 11.32 24.95
C ASP A 786 -11.83 10.92 24.11
N HIS A 787 -12.00 10.16 23.04
CA HIS A 787 -10.91 9.62 22.24
C HIS A 787 -11.32 9.33 20.79
N CYS A 788 -10.33 9.08 19.93
CA CYS A 788 -10.57 8.52 18.60
C CYS A 788 -10.94 7.04 18.71
N GLY A 789 -11.99 6.61 18.00
CA GLY A 789 -12.38 5.22 17.92
C GLY A 789 -13.42 4.96 16.84
N ALA A 790 -13.81 3.70 16.65
CA ALA A 790 -14.73 3.31 15.58
C ALA A 790 -16.09 4.04 15.66
N PRO A 791 -16.61 4.57 14.53
CA PRO A 791 -17.89 5.30 14.51
C PRO A 791 -19.06 4.51 15.10
N VAL A 792 -19.92 5.20 15.86
CA VAL A 792 -21.01 4.55 16.63
C VAL A 792 -22.39 4.94 16.09
N TYR A 793 -23.20 3.94 15.74
CA TYR A 793 -24.60 4.10 15.35
C TYR A 793 -25.39 4.92 16.40
N PRO A 794 -26.21 5.91 16.00
CA PRO A 794 -26.63 6.24 14.63
C PRO A 794 -25.79 7.31 13.93
N HIS A 795 -24.69 7.76 14.53
CA HIS A 795 -23.81 8.82 14.00
C HIS A 795 -22.61 8.26 13.21
N ASP A 796 -22.70 7.00 12.79
CA ASP A 796 -21.68 6.28 12.01
C ASP A 796 -21.80 6.49 10.49
N GLY A 797 -22.69 7.39 10.05
CA GLY A 797 -22.94 7.63 8.62
C GLY A 797 -23.80 6.57 7.92
N SER A 798 -24.21 5.50 8.61
CA SER A 798 -24.95 4.38 7.99
C SER A 798 -26.40 4.70 7.61
N ASN A 799 -26.99 5.76 8.16
CA ASN A 799 -28.36 6.16 7.88
C ASN A 799 -28.43 7.14 6.70
N ALA A 800 -29.34 6.87 5.76
CA ALA A 800 -29.60 7.78 4.65
C ALA A 800 -30.09 9.15 5.14
N ALA A 801 -29.48 10.21 4.62
CA ALA A 801 -29.85 11.59 4.90
C ALA A 801 -29.94 12.43 3.63
N THR A 802 -30.58 13.59 3.74
CA THR A 802 -30.71 14.59 2.66
C THR A 802 -30.42 15.97 3.22
N TRP A 803 -30.08 16.91 2.34
CA TRP A 803 -29.83 18.30 2.73
C TRP A 803 -30.66 19.28 1.90
N GLU A 804 -30.97 20.43 2.50
CA GLU A 804 -31.65 21.54 1.84
C GLU A 804 -31.00 22.87 2.25
N TYR A 805 -30.63 23.68 1.28
CA TYR A 805 -30.05 25.01 1.50
C TYR A 805 -31.04 26.12 1.15
N ASP A 806 -31.32 26.99 2.13
CA ASP A 806 -32.07 28.23 1.93
C ASP A 806 -31.09 29.41 1.98
N GLY A 807 -30.62 29.84 0.80
CA GLY A 807 -29.70 30.98 0.67
C GLY A 807 -30.34 32.33 1.05
N GLY A 808 -31.68 32.43 1.06
CA GLY A 808 -32.37 33.63 1.50
C GLY A 808 -32.40 33.76 3.03
N ALA A 809 -32.49 32.62 3.73
CA ALA A 809 -32.42 32.53 5.18
C ALA A 809 -30.98 32.40 5.71
N GLY A 810 -30.04 31.95 4.87
CA GLY A 810 -28.67 31.62 5.28
C GLY A 810 -28.63 30.37 6.15
N THR A 811 -29.42 29.35 5.82
CA THR A 811 -29.52 28.13 6.62
C THR A 811 -29.37 26.87 5.77
N VAL A 812 -28.79 25.83 6.35
CA VAL A 812 -28.81 24.47 5.80
C VAL A 812 -29.53 23.53 6.76
N THR A 813 -30.40 22.69 6.23
CA THR A 813 -31.15 21.69 7.01
C THR A 813 -30.75 20.30 6.56
N LEU A 814 -30.30 19.47 7.49
CA LEU A 814 -30.11 18.04 7.29
C LEU A 814 -31.37 17.29 7.73
N ASN A 815 -31.83 16.34 6.92
CA ASN A 815 -32.96 15.48 7.24
C ASN A 815 -32.52 14.01 7.18
N GLY A 816 -32.54 13.32 8.32
CA GLY A 816 -32.05 11.96 8.49
C GLY A 816 -31.62 11.72 9.93
N VAL A 817 -32.04 10.62 10.54
CA VAL A 817 -31.66 10.28 11.92
C VAL A 817 -30.15 10.03 11.98
N GLY A 818 -29.47 10.72 12.88
CA GLY A 818 -28.04 10.58 13.06
C GLY A 818 -27.18 11.47 12.18
N ALA A 819 -27.78 12.19 11.21
CA ALA A 819 -27.05 13.14 10.37
C ALA A 819 -26.65 14.42 11.16
N TYR A 820 -25.42 14.87 10.99
CA TYR A 820 -24.89 16.07 11.66
C TYR A 820 -23.83 16.79 10.83
N LEU A 821 -23.55 18.05 11.17
CA LEU A 821 -22.35 18.77 10.73
C LEU A 821 -21.46 19.06 11.94
N ALA A 822 -20.17 18.78 11.80
CA ALA A 822 -19.10 19.03 12.76
C ALA A 822 -19.21 18.28 14.11
N LEU A 823 -20.31 18.41 14.86
CA LEU A 823 -20.44 17.80 16.19
C LEU A 823 -21.81 17.13 16.35
N PRO A 824 -21.87 15.80 16.55
CA PRO A 824 -23.14 15.06 16.60
C PRO A 824 -24.01 15.42 17.81
N LYS A 825 -23.39 15.95 18.87
CA LYS A 825 -24.04 16.28 20.14
C LYS A 825 -24.93 17.53 20.08
N ALA A 826 -24.59 18.53 19.27
CA ALA A 826 -25.26 19.83 19.27
C ALA A 826 -26.41 19.88 18.26
N ASN A 827 -27.65 20.08 18.73
CA ASN A 827 -28.83 20.17 17.87
C ASN A 827 -29.77 21.33 18.29
N ASN A 828 -30.85 21.54 17.54
CA ASN A 828 -31.78 22.67 17.74
C ASN A 828 -32.63 22.58 19.02
N GLU A 829 -32.75 21.40 19.63
CA GLU A 829 -33.49 21.18 20.88
C GLU A 829 -32.56 21.19 22.11
N GLY A 830 -31.25 21.08 21.93
CA GLY A 830 -30.23 21.14 22.97
C GLY A 830 -29.00 20.28 22.66
N GLU A 831 -28.16 20.05 23.67
CA GLU A 831 -27.06 19.09 23.59
C GLU A 831 -27.56 17.69 23.98
N LEU A 832 -27.19 16.66 23.20
CA LEU A 832 -27.45 15.27 23.55
C LEU A 832 -26.69 14.87 24.83
N THR A 833 -27.31 14.03 25.66
CA THR A 833 -26.74 13.48 26.90
C THR A 833 -27.15 12.01 27.06
N GLU A 834 -26.46 11.27 27.95
CA GLU A 834 -26.76 9.85 28.23
C GLU A 834 -28.24 9.58 28.61
N GLU A 835 -28.94 10.58 29.17
CA GLU A 835 -30.33 10.43 29.62
C GLU A 835 -31.39 10.74 28.53
N ASP A 836 -31.02 11.41 27.42
CA ASP A 836 -31.92 11.92 26.38
C ASP A 836 -31.48 11.45 24.97
N VAL A 837 -31.69 10.16 24.69
CA VAL A 837 -31.24 9.47 23.45
C VAL A 837 -32.20 9.63 22.25
N ASP A 838 -33.14 10.58 22.29
CA ASP A 838 -34.01 10.86 21.14
C ASP A 838 -33.23 11.69 20.11
N VAL A 839 -32.50 11.00 19.23
CA VAL A 839 -31.74 11.61 18.13
C VAL A 839 -32.71 12.32 17.18
N PRO A 840 -32.49 13.61 16.87
CA PRO A 840 -33.41 14.37 16.03
C PRO A 840 -33.49 13.81 14.61
N GLU A 841 -34.67 13.84 14.01
CA GLU A 841 -34.87 13.47 12.59
C GLU A 841 -34.37 14.56 11.62
N SER A 842 -34.13 15.78 12.12
CA SER A 842 -33.71 16.93 11.33
C SER A 842 -32.93 17.93 12.19
N ILE A 843 -31.86 18.52 11.62
CA ILE A 843 -31.05 19.57 12.26
C ILE A 843 -30.85 20.72 11.28
N THR A 844 -31.10 21.95 11.72
CA THR A 844 -30.91 23.18 10.95
C THR A 844 -29.76 24.02 11.50
N TYR A 845 -28.82 24.39 10.64
CA TYR A 845 -27.66 25.23 10.95
C TYR A 845 -27.80 26.59 10.28
N ASN A 846 -27.38 27.66 10.96
CA ASN A 846 -27.16 28.94 10.30
C ASN A 846 -25.77 28.91 9.67
N ILE A 847 -25.65 29.30 8.42
CA ILE A 847 -24.38 29.29 7.72
C ILE A 847 -24.04 30.65 7.12
N THR A 848 -22.74 30.90 6.98
CA THR A 848 -22.19 32.01 6.22
C THR A 848 -21.01 31.50 5.42
N LEU A 849 -21.04 31.74 4.11
CA LEU A 849 -19.94 31.42 3.21
C LEU A 849 -19.02 32.63 3.05
N SER A 850 -17.73 32.39 2.86
CA SER A 850 -16.79 33.41 2.41
C SER A 850 -17.08 33.84 0.96
N ASP A 851 -16.54 35.00 0.56
CA ASP A 851 -16.76 35.56 -0.79
C ASP A 851 -16.29 34.63 -1.93
N ASP A 852 -15.37 33.70 -1.64
CA ASP A 852 -14.84 32.69 -2.55
C ASP A 852 -15.44 31.29 -2.34
N ASN A 853 -16.42 31.16 -1.44
CA ASN A 853 -17.05 29.89 -1.04
C ASN A 853 -16.08 28.81 -0.51
N ASN A 854 -14.85 29.14 -0.13
CA ASN A 854 -13.89 28.16 0.40
C ASN A 854 -13.95 28.01 1.93
N ILE A 855 -14.80 28.77 2.61
CA ILE A 855 -15.00 28.68 4.05
C ILE A 855 -16.50 28.72 4.34
N MET A 856 -17.00 27.68 5.00
CA MET A 856 -18.34 27.64 5.55
C MET A 856 -18.26 27.82 7.07
N THR A 857 -18.75 28.95 7.56
CA THR A 857 -18.95 29.15 9.01
C THR A 857 -20.35 28.71 9.36
N LEU A 858 -20.50 27.65 10.16
CA LEU A 858 -21.79 27.17 10.64
C LEU A 858 -21.98 27.47 12.12
N ALA A 859 -23.21 27.80 12.52
CA ALA A 859 -23.58 28.06 13.89
C ALA A 859 -24.92 27.43 14.24
N ILE A 860 -24.98 26.77 15.39
CA ILE A 860 -26.19 26.17 15.95
C ILE A 860 -26.41 26.63 17.39
N GLU A 861 -27.66 26.99 17.72
CA GLU A 861 -28.05 27.38 19.07
C GLU A 861 -28.54 26.14 19.83
N ALA A 862 -27.65 25.54 20.63
CA ALA A 862 -27.94 24.36 21.45
C ALA A 862 -28.51 24.76 22.83
N GLY A 863 -29.57 25.58 22.80
CA GLY A 863 -30.21 26.17 23.98
C GLY A 863 -30.03 27.68 24.08
N THR A 864 -30.91 28.35 24.81
CA THR A 864 -30.99 29.82 24.82
C THR A 864 -29.67 30.48 25.22
N GLY A 865 -29.02 31.13 24.24
CA GLY A 865 -27.74 31.82 24.42
C GLY A 865 -26.52 30.90 24.51
N VAL A 866 -26.60 29.67 23.98
CA VAL A 866 -25.49 28.72 23.87
C VAL A 866 -25.31 28.42 22.38
N PHE A 867 -24.24 28.96 21.79
CA PHE A 867 -23.94 28.79 20.37
C PHE A 867 -22.68 27.97 20.21
N TRP A 868 -22.80 26.85 19.49
CA TRP A 868 -21.66 26.17 18.88
C TRP A 868 -21.41 26.79 17.51
N THR A 869 -20.15 27.11 17.21
CA THR A 869 -19.72 27.62 15.91
C THR A 869 -18.57 26.80 15.39
N PHE A 870 -18.66 26.45 14.11
CA PHE A 870 -17.68 25.62 13.42
C PHE A 870 -17.27 26.27 12.10
N LYS A 871 -16.06 25.98 11.68
CA LYS A 871 -15.50 26.42 10.40
C LYS A 871 -15.15 25.20 9.57
N LEU A 872 -15.78 25.07 8.43
CA LEU A 872 -15.53 24.01 7.46
C LEU A 872 -14.80 24.59 6.25
N VAL A 873 -13.96 23.76 5.65
CA VAL A 873 -13.29 24.00 4.37
C VAL A 873 -13.63 22.86 3.42
N PRO A 874 -13.61 23.07 2.09
CA PRO A 874 -13.73 21.98 1.14
C PRO A 874 -12.70 20.89 1.45
N ALA A 875 -13.14 19.64 1.47
CA ALA A 875 -12.24 18.50 1.42
C ALA A 875 -11.72 18.41 -0.01
N THR A 876 -10.60 19.09 -0.28
CA THR A 876 -9.89 18.89 -1.55
C THR A 876 -9.21 17.54 -1.51
N THR A 877 -9.45 16.72 -2.54
CA THR A 877 -8.61 15.57 -2.81
C THR A 877 -7.19 16.11 -3.03
N PRO A 878 -6.18 15.61 -2.30
CA PRO A 878 -4.80 16.04 -2.50
C PRO A 878 -4.42 15.89 -3.97
N THR A 879 -4.07 16.99 -4.64
CA THR A 879 -3.51 16.86 -5.99
C THR A 879 -2.08 16.36 -5.85
N VAL A 880 -1.71 15.33 -6.63
CA VAL A 880 -0.33 14.83 -6.67
C VAL A 880 0.41 15.47 -7.84
N ILE A 881 1.35 16.35 -7.53
CA ILE A 881 2.24 17.01 -8.49
C ILE A 881 3.53 16.22 -8.59
N HIS A 882 3.85 15.74 -9.79
CA HIS A 882 5.00 14.88 -10.05
C HIS A 882 6.19 15.71 -10.52
N VAL A 883 7.32 15.60 -9.83
CA VAL A 883 8.60 16.24 -10.19
C VAL A 883 9.58 15.15 -10.60
N PRO A 884 10.17 15.19 -11.81
CA PRO A 884 10.21 16.33 -12.72
C PRO A 884 9.12 16.36 -13.81
N ALA A 885 8.15 15.44 -13.79
CA ALA A 885 7.22 15.21 -14.90
C ALA A 885 6.34 16.44 -15.22
N ASP A 886 5.71 17.02 -14.20
CA ASP A 886 4.83 18.19 -14.30
C ASP A 886 5.62 19.49 -14.19
N TYR A 887 6.62 19.52 -13.30
CA TYR A 887 7.50 20.66 -13.08
C TYR A 887 8.95 20.21 -13.00
N SER A 888 9.85 20.91 -13.69
CA SER A 888 11.27 20.56 -13.77
C SER A 888 12.08 20.76 -12.47
N THR A 889 11.46 21.29 -11.42
CA THR A 889 12.11 21.72 -10.16
C THR A 889 11.15 21.48 -9.00
N ILE A 890 11.67 21.12 -7.84
CA ILE A 890 10.86 20.92 -6.63
C ILE A 890 10.17 22.22 -6.24
N GLN A 891 10.87 23.35 -6.28
CA GLN A 891 10.23 24.65 -5.98
C GLN A 891 9.08 24.98 -6.95
N GLY A 892 9.19 24.58 -8.23
CA GLY A 892 8.12 24.74 -9.21
C GLY A 892 6.85 23.95 -8.84
N GLY A 893 7.03 22.72 -8.35
CA GLY A 893 5.93 21.93 -7.79
C GLY A 893 5.32 22.57 -6.54
N ILE A 894 6.15 23.04 -5.61
CA ILE A 894 5.69 23.77 -4.42
C ILE A 894 4.91 25.03 -4.80
N ASP A 895 5.38 25.79 -5.79
CA ASP A 895 4.74 27.05 -6.20
C ASP A 895 3.34 26.80 -6.79
N ALA A 896 3.16 25.67 -7.48
CA ALA A 896 1.89 25.23 -8.06
C ALA A 896 0.92 24.60 -7.04
N ALA A 897 1.44 23.94 -6.00
CA ALA A 897 0.66 23.25 -4.98
C ALA A 897 -0.22 24.19 -4.15
N SER A 898 -1.40 23.74 -3.73
CA SER A 898 -2.25 24.32 -2.69
C SER A 898 -2.10 23.53 -1.38
N ASN A 899 -2.53 24.09 -0.25
CA ASN A 899 -2.48 23.36 1.02
C ASN A 899 -3.22 22.02 0.91
N GLY A 900 -2.63 20.96 1.46
CA GLY A 900 -3.14 19.59 1.38
C GLY A 900 -2.61 18.80 0.18
N ASP A 901 -2.04 19.44 -0.84
CA ASP A 901 -1.48 18.74 -2.00
C ASP A 901 -0.17 18.00 -1.68
N ILE A 902 0.16 17.06 -2.56
CA ILE A 902 1.39 16.26 -2.51
C ILE A 902 2.30 16.69 -3.66
N VAL A 903 3.56 16.99 -3.37
CA VAL A 903 4.63 17.13 -4.36
C VAL A 903 5.47 15.86 -4.28
N TYR A 904 5.23 14.93 -5.20
CA TYR A 904 5.97 13.67 -5.31
C TYR A 904 7.20 13.86 -6.20
N VAL A 905 8.38 13.48 -5.69
CA VAL A 905 9.67 13.75 -6.34
C VAL A 905 10.37 12.44 -6.66
N ALA A 906 10.51 12.16 -7.96
CA ALA A 906 11.21 10.98 -8.46
C ALA A 906 12.71 11.03 -8.12
N GLY A 907 13.34 9.85 -8.04
CA GLY A 907 14.75 9.66 -7.73
C GLY A 907 15.67 10.49 -8.65
N GLY A 908 16.62 11.19 -8.05
CA GLY A 908 17.51 12.11 -8.76
C GLY A 908 18.13 13.17 -7.86
N THR A 909 19.06 13.95 -8.41
CA THR A 909 19.69 15.09 -7.70
C THR A 909 19.12 16.42 -8.17
N TYR A 910 18.48 17.14 -7.27
CA TYR A 910 17.87 18.44 -7.45
C TYR A 910 18.72 19.51 -6.79
N VAL A 911 19.40 20.32 -7.59
CA VAL A 911 20.29 21.37 -7.10
C VAL A 911 19.48 22.65 -6.83
N GLU A 912 18.91 22.74 -5.62
CA GLU A 912 17.91 23.75 -5.24
C GLU A 912 18.02 24.13 -3.76
N ASN A 913 17.46 25.29 -3.41
CA ASN A 913 17.10 25.64 -2.04
C ASN A 913 15.58 25.87 -2.02
N ILE A 914 14.83 24.97 -1.39
CA ILE A 914 13.37 24.98 -1.44
C ILE A 914 12.77 25.69 -0.23
N ASN A 915 11.64 26.36 -0.43
CA ASN A 915 10.87 27.04 0.60
C ASN A 915 9.39 26.71 0.45
N TYR A 916 8.78 26.23 1.54
CA TYR A 916 7.35 25.91 1.59
C TYR A 916 6.45 27.14 1.47
N ASN A 917 6.99 28.34 1.69
CA ASN A 917 6.25 29.61 1.55
C ASN A 917 4.96 29.69 2.39
N GLY A 918 4.92 29.00 3.54
CA GLY A 918 3.74 28.95 4.42
C GLY A 918 2.68 27.95 4.00
N LYS A 919 2.96 27.11 3.00
CA LYS A 919 2.05 26.06 2.55
C LYS A 919 2.17 24.82 3.45
N ASN A 920 1.02 24.25 3.81
CA ASN A 920 0.93 22.97 4.49
C ASN A 920 0.68 21.88 3.45
N ILE A 921 1.77 21.44 2.81
CA ILE A 921 1.78 20.42 1.75
C ILE A 921 2.70 19.28 2.14
N SER A 922 2.51 18.12 1.51
CA SER A 922 3.43 17.00 1.65
C SER A 922 4.43 17.02 0.50
N ILE A 923 5.72 16.99 0.80
CA ILE A 923 6.77 16.79 -0.21
C ILE A 923 7.44 15.46 0.10
N ILE A 924 7.33 14.53 -0.85
CA ILE A 924 7.72 13.13 -0.65
C ILE A 924 8.69 12.74 -1.76
N GLY A 925 9.89 12.29 -1.39
CA GLY A 925 10.85 11.70 -2.31
C GLY A 925 10.59 10.20 -2.48
N GLU A 926 10.86 9.69 -3.67
CA GLU A 926 10.68 8.27 -4.02
C GLU A 926 11.48 7.33 -3.11
N ASP A 927 12.73 7.70 -2.82
CA ASP A 927 13.64 6.98 -1.94
C ASP A 927 14.71 7.95 -1.40
N LYS A 928 14.90 7.99 -0.07
CA LYS A 928 15.86 8.89 0.60
C LYS A 928 17.32 8.69 0.18
N GLU A 929 17.71 7.52 -0.32
CA GLU A 929 19.06 7.22 -0.79
C GLU A 929 19.31 7.73 -2.21
N THR A 930 18.25 7.89 -3.01
CA THR A 930 18.35 8.27 -4.43
C THR A 930 17.77 9.65 -4.75
N THR A 931 16.89 10.18 -3.89
CA THR A 931 16.22 11.49 -4.06
C THR A 931 16.93 12.54 -3.23
N ILE A 932 17.76 13.36 -3.90
CA ILE A 932 18.72 14.25 -3.26
C ILE A 932 18.35 15.72 -3.52
N ILE A 933 18.22 16.52 -2.46
CA ILE A 933 18.20 17.99 -2.55
C ILE A 933 19.59 18.52 -2.20
N ASP A 934 20.27 19.10 -3.18
CA ASP A 934 21.63 19.64 -3.06
C ASP A 934 21.61 21.17 -3.01
N GLY A 935 21.89 21.73 -1.82
CA GLY A 935 21.96 23.19 -1.61
C GLY A 935 23.17 23.88 -2.25
N ASN A 936 24.06 23.13 -2.92
CA ASN A 936 25.20 23.66 -3.68
C ASN A 936 26.10 24.60 -2.88
N GLN A 937 26.31 24.29 -1.60
CA GLN A 937 27.10 25.07 -0.64
C GLN A 937 26.56 26.49 -0.43
N SER A 938 25.24 26.68 -0.51
CA SER A 938 24.61 27.98 -0.38
C SER A 938 23.24 27.88 0.30
N GLY A 939 23.00 28.70 1.32
CA GLY A 939 21.71 28.82 1.99
C GLY A 939 21.29 27.55 2.75
N SER A 940 20.12 27.61 3.39
CA SER A 940 19.46 26.42 3.92
C SER A 940 18.88 25.61 2.75
N VAL A 941 19.05 24.29 2.74
CA VAL A 941 18.53 23.45 1.65
C VAL A 941 17.01 23.45 1.66
N VAL A 942 16.39 23.28 2.83
CA VAL A 942 14.95 23.33 3.04
C VAL A 942 14.58 24.40 4.06
N ILE A 943 13.56 25.19 3.75
CA ILE A 943 13.13 26.34 4.57
C ILE A 943 11.64 26.24 4.91
N PHE A 944 11.36 26.30 6.21
CA PHE A 944 10.03 26.54 6.79
C PHE A 944 10.10 27.85 7.58
N ASN A 945 9.45 28.90 7.09
CA ASN A 945 9.59 30.23 7.71
C ASN A 945 8.34 31.13 7.69
N ASN A 946 7.17 30.58 7.40
CA ASN A 946 5.91 31.32 7.32
C ASN A 946 4.75 30.57 8.01
N SER A 947 5.01 29.98 9.18
CA SER A 947 4.00 29.33 10.02
C SER A 947 3.39 28.05 9.44
N GLU A 948 4.21 27.30 8.68
CA GLU A 948 3.95 25.91 8.34
C GLU A 948 3.75 25.09 9.64
N GLY A 949 2.69 24.28 9.68
CA GLY A 949 2.28 23.49 10.84
C GLY A 949 2.52 21.99 10.64
N LEU A 950 1.92 21.17 11.51
CA LEU A 950 2.12 19.72 11.52
C LEU A 950 1.50 18.99 10.31
N THR A 951 0.79 19.70 9.44
CA THR A 951 0.29 19.19 8.16
C THR A 951 1.23 19.51 6.99
N ALA A 952 2.34 20.22 7.23
CA ALA A 952 3.45 20.30 6.29
C ALA A 952 4.40 19.13 6.53
N LEU A 953 4.60 18.29 5.51
CA LEU A 953 5.42 17.08 5.58
C LEU A 953 6.60 17.18 4.62
N LEU A 954 7.78 16.75 5.09
CA LEU A 954 8.96 16.45 4.27
C LEU A 954 9.40 15.01 4.56
N SER A 955 9.42 14.16 3.53
CA SER A 955 9.74 12.74 3.68
C SER A 955 10.56 12.18 2.50
N GLY A 956 11.43 11.21 2.75
CA GLY A 956 12.09 10.45 1.67
C GLY A 956 13.23 11.17 0.94
N PHE A 957 13.99 12.06 1.60
CA PHE A 957 15.06 12.82 0.95
C PHE A 957 16.44 12.68 1.61
N SER A 958 17.48 12.71 0.78
CA SER A 958 18.84 13.11 1.16
C SER A 958 19.01 14.63 1.00
N ILE A 959 19.36 15.33 2.07
CA ILE A 959 19.48 16.79 2.13
C ILE A 959 20.93 17.16 2.40
N ILE A 960 21.61 17.71 1.38
CA ILE A 960 23.06 17.87 1.38
C ILE A 960 23.56 19.25 0.98
N ASN A 961 24.81 19.53 1.38
CA ASN A 961 25.59 20.70 0.98
C ASN A 961 24.91 22.06 1.24
N GLY A 962 24.07 22.18 2.26
CA GLY A 962 23.59 23.47 2.75
C GLY A 962 24.71 24.29 3.38
N ASN A 963 24.65 25.62 3.24
CA ASN A 963 25.57 26.55 3.90
C ASN A 963 24.88 27.86 4.29
N SER A 964 24.44 27.96 5.55
CA SER A 964 23.63 29.08 6.03
C SER A 964 24.13 29.68 7.34
N ASP A 965 23.54 30.79 7.78
CA ASP A 965 23.83 31.30 9.12
C ASP A 965 23.19 30.44 10.24
N PHE A 966 22.08 29.76 9.93
CA PHE A 966 21.33 28.94 10.88
C PHE A 966 20.46 27.92 10.13
N GLY A 967 20.54 26.64 10.48
CA GLY A 967 19.87 25.54 9.77
C GLY A 967 20.48 25.30 8.39
N GLY A 968 21.58 24.55 8.31
CA GLY A 968 22.30 24.33 7.05
C GLY A 968 21.50 23.43 6.12
N GLY A 969 21.13 22.24 6.58
CA GLY A 969 20.20 21.37 5.86
C GLY A 969 18.79 21.95 5.90
N ILE A 970 18.22 22.06 7.11
CA ILE A 970 16.83 22.48 7.31
C ILE A 970 16.75 23.65 8.29
N LEU A 971 15.98 24.67 7.93
CA LEU A 971 15.63 25.79 8.81
C LEU A 971 14.16 25.76 9.18
N CYS A 972 13.87 25.65 10.48
CA CYS A 972 12.53 25.87 11.05
C CYS A 972 12.52 27.20 11.83
N ASN A 973 11.67 28.13 11.39
CA ASN A 973 11.57 29.46 11.94
C ASN A 973 10.11 29.90 12.07
N GLN A 974 9.60 29.96 13.31
CA GLN A 974 8.18 30.18 13.56
C GLN A 974 7.31 29.15 12.80
N SER A 975 7.75 27.89 12.77
CA SER A 975 7.11 26.78 12.05
C SER A 975 7.26 25.47 12.81
N SER A 976 6.35 24.53 12.58
CA SER A 976 6.31 23.23 13.25
C SER A 976 5.93 22.11 12.26
N PRO A 977 6.74 21.88 11.19
CA PRO A 977 6.49 20.81 10.21
C PRO A 977 6.77 19.42 10.78
N ILE A 978 6.35 18.39 10.03
CA ILE A 978 6.83 17.01 10.17
C ILE A 978 7.99 16.79 9.21
N ILE A 979 9.09 16.26 9.73
CA ILE A 979 10.28 15.85 8.98
C ILE A 979 10.51 14.39 9.30
N GLU A 980 10.36 13.52 8.31
CA GLU A 980 10.48 12.08 8.51
C GLU A 980 11.34 11.41 7.44
N ASP A 981 11.88 10.24 7.78
CA ASP A 981 12.58 9.36 6.83
C ASP A 981 13.61 10.06 5.91
N CYS A 982 14.37 11.03 6.46
CA CYS A 982 15.35 11.81 5.70
C CYS A 982 16.79 11.51 6.15
N ILE A 983 17.73 11.69 5.21
CA ILE A 983 19.18 11.71 5.46
C ILE A 983 19.66 13.16 5.37
N ILE A 984 19.94 13.80 6.50
CA ILE A 984 20.47 15.17 6.55
C ILE A 984 21.98 15.09 6.73
N SER A 985 22.74 15.29 5.65
CA SER A 985 24.17 14.99 5.62
C SER A 985 25.05 16.06 4.97
N GLY A 986 26.22 16.34 5.57
CA GLY A 986 27.22 17.20 4.95
C GLY A 986 26.82 18.68 4.82
N ASN A 987 25.96 19.18 5.71
CA ASN A 987 25.51 20.57 5.72
C ASN A 987 26.30 21.41 6.73
N THR A 988 26.45 22.70 6.46
CA THR A 988 27.17 23.65 7.30
C THR A 988 26.27 24.81 7.72
N ALA A 989 26.34 25.23 8.99
CA ALA A 989 25.71 26.47 9.43
C ALA A 989 26.45 27.15 10.58
N GLY A 990 26.04 28.35 10.95
CA GLY A 990 26.45 28.97 12.22
C GLY A 990 25.84 28.34 13.46
N GLY A 991 24.64 27.77 13.31
CA GLY A 991 23.99 26.95 14.33
C GLY A 991 23.00 26.01 13.67
N GLY A 992 22.98 24.75 14.10
CA GLY A 992 22.14 23.73 13.45
C GLY A 992 22.69 23.37 12.07
N GLY A 993 23.88 22.75 12.02
CA GLY A 993 24.50 22.36 10.75
C GLY A 993 23.54 21.52 9.91
N GLY A 994 22.95 20.48 10.53
CA GLY A 994 21.84 19.73 9.96
C GLY A 994 20.53 20.51 10.03
N ILE A 995 19.99 20.71 11.25
CA ILE A 995 18.66 21.31 11.48
C ILE A 995 18.75 22.43 12.51
N GLY A 996 18.17 23.60 12.19
CA GLY A 996 18.08 24.73 13.10
C GLY A 996 16.64 25.13 13.40
N CYS A 997 16.25 25.13 14.69
CA CYS A 997 14.92 25.54 15.17
C CYS A 997 15.00 26.85 15.98
N LYS A 998 14.21 27.86 15.60
CA LYS A 998 14.14 29.15 16.31
C LYS A 998 12.74 29.75 16.34
N ASN A 999 12.52 30.70 17.26
CA ASN A 999 11.27 31.48 17.38
C ASN A 999 10.03 30.61 17.65
N ASN A 1000 10.08 29.79 18.70
CA ASN A 1000 9.03 28.85 19.09
C ASN A 1000 8.66 27.83 18.00
N SER A 1001 9.66 27.33 17.28
CA SER A 1001 9.47 26.27 16.28
C SER A 1001 9.45 24.91 16.96
N ASN A 1002 8.44 24.10 16.72
CA ASN A 1002 8.29 22.79 17.37
C ASN A 1002 8.06 21.69 16.32
N PRO A 1003 9.00 21.46 15.38
CA PRO A 1003 8.85 20.39 14.40
C PRO A 1003 8.85 19.01 15.08
N VAL A 1004 8.19 18.05 14.44
CA VAL A 1004 8.31 16.63 14.75
C VAL A 1004 9.33 16.04 13.79
N ILE A 1005 10.39 15.43 14.34
CA ILE A 1005 11.49 14.85 13.58
C ILE A 1005 11.58 13.38 13.93
N THR A 1006 11.29 12.51 12.96
CA THR A 1006 11.20 11.06 13.20
C THR A 1006 11.92 10.24 12.12
N ALA A 1007 12.43 9.06 12.46
CA ALA A 1007 13.06 8.12 11.52
C ALA A 1007 14.19 8.70 10.62
N CYS A 1008 14.81 9.82 11.02
CA CYS A 1008 15.85 10.48 10.23
C CYS A 1008 17.27 10.09 10.68
N THR A 1009 18.21 10.14 9.72
CA THR A 1009 19.66 10.11 9.97
C THR A 1009 20.25 11.50 9.78
N ILE A 1010 20.90 12.04 10.80
CA ILE A 1010 21.53 13.37 10.79
C ILE A 1010 23.03 13.18 11.01
N GLU A 1011 23.83 13.35 9.95
CA GLU A 1011 25.24 13.01 10.01
C GLU A 1011 26.20 13.94 9.27
N ASN A 1012 27.46 13.97 9.70
CA ASN A 1012 28.53 14.71 9.03
C ASN A 1012 28.23 16.22 8.82
N ASN A 1013 27.35 16.80 9.63
CA ASN A 1013 27.02 18.22 9.56
C ASN A 1013 27.95 19.04 10.47
N GLU A 1014 28.16 20.31 10.12
CA GLU A 1014 29.12 21.19 10.79
C GLU A 1014 28.48 22.51 11.24
N ALA A 1015 28.64 22.86 12.53
CA ALA A 1015 28.35 24.19 13.03
C ALA A 1015 29.65 25.01 13.19
N THR A 1016 29.79 26.10 12.43
CA THR A 1016 30.98 26.99 12.42
C THR A 1016 30.72 28.29 13.17
N LEU A 1017 31.75 28.92 13.73
CA LEU A 1017 31.61 30.11 14.56
C LEU A 1017 31.16 31.31 13.71
N ASN A 1018 29.97 31.82 14.02
CA ASN A 1018 29.47 33.11 13.53
C ASN A 1018 28.86 33.92 14.69
N ASP A 1019 28.21 35.04 14.38
CA ASP A 1019 27.59 35.92 15.36
C ASP A 1019 26.48 35.24 16.21
N LEU A 1020 26.05 34.01 15.83
CA LEU A 1020 24.99 33.24 16.48
C LEU A 1020 25.49 32.10 17.38
N GLY A 1021 26.80 31.84 17.46
CA GLY A 1021 27.39 31.01 18.52
C GLY A 1021 27.98 29.64 18.13
N GLY A 1022 27.96 29.22 16.86
CA GLY A 1022 28.76 28.06 16.42
C GLY A 1022 28.40 26.70 17.04
N GLY A 1023 27.12 26.43 17.30
CA GLY A 1023 26.70 25.26 18.07
C GLY A 1023 25.52 24.46 17.50
N GLY A 1024 25.42 23.18 17.87
CA GLY A 1024 24.43 22.23 17.34
C GLY A 1024 24.85 21.74 15.94
N GLY A 1025 25.89 20.92 15.86
CA GLY A 1025 26.38 20.40 14.57
C GLY A 1025 25.30 19.62 13.83
N GLY A 1026 24.63 18.71 14.53
CA GLY A 1026 23.43 18.05 14.03
C GLY A 1026 22.18 18.94 14.15
N ILE A 1027 21.74 19.19 15.39
CA ILE A 1027 20.50 19.93 15.68
C ILE A 1027 20.77 21.10 16.64
N ASN A 1028 20.15 22.24 16.36
CA ASN A 1028 20.13 23.39 17.26
C ASN A 1028 18.69 23.79 17.61
N CYS A 1029 18.39 23.85 18.92
CA CYS A 1029 17.11 24.27 19.48
C CYS A 1029 17.29 25.55 20.30
N GLY A 1030 16.80 26.68 19.79
CA GLY A 1030 16.89 27.98 20.47
C GLY A 1030 15.58 28.77 20.47
N ALA A 1031 15.55 29.84 21.27
CA ALA A 1031 14.45 30.81 21.33
C ALA A 1031 13.06 30.17 21.53
N GLY A 1032 12.91 29.38 22.61
CA GLY A 1032 11.67 28.73 23.01
C GLY A 1032 11.24 27.55 22.13
N SER A 1033 12.10 27.05 21.27
CA SER A 1033 11.79 25.98 20.31
C SER A 1033 11.93 24.61 20.97
N SER A 1034 10.89 23.81 20.97
CA SER A 1034 10.81 22.52 21.68
C SER A 1034 10.39 21.40 20.73
N PRO A 1035 11.25 21.01 19.76
CA PRO A 1035 10.94 19.94 18.82
C PRO A 1035 10.79 18.58 19.51
N THR A 1036 10.04 17.69 18.87
CA THR A 1036 9.93 16.28 19.25
C THR A 1036 10.86 15.45 18.37
N LEU A 1037 11.77 14.69 19.00
CA LEU A 1037 12.78 13.89 18.33
C LEU A 1037 12.56 12.41 18.67
N THR A 1038 12.23 11.58 17.67
CA THR A 1038 11.92 10.15 17.86
C THR A 1038 12.63 9.27 16.85
N ASN A 1039 13.14 8.11 17.26
CA ASN A 1039 13.74 7.13 16.34
C ASN A 1039 14.81 7.73 15.41
N LEU A 1040 15.74 8.50 15.97
CA LEU A 1040 16.77 9.22 15.19
C LEU A 1040 18.16 8.62 15.38
N THR A 1041 18.98 8.72 14.33
CA THR A 1041 20.44 8.55 14.43
C THR A 1041 21.14 9.87 14.16
N ILE A 1042 21.81 10.43 15.18
CA ILE A 1042 22.55 11.69 15.09
C ILE A 1042 24.04 11.38 15.28
N ARG A 1043 24.81 11.35 14.19
CA ARG A 1043 26.20 10.87 14.27
C ARG A 1043 27.24 11.66 13.49
N SER A 1044 28.49 11.63 13.96
CA SER A 1044 29.63 12.24 13.24
C SER A 1044 29.44 13.73 12.92
N ASN A 1045 28.57 14.44 13.64
CA ASN A 1045 28.39 15.87 13.48
C ASN A 1045 29.43 16.63 14.30
N THR A 1046 29.79 17.82 13.84
CA THR A 1046 30.82 18.65 14.47
C THR A 1046 30.29 20.04 14.78
N ALA A 1047 30.72 20.62 15.90
CA ALA A 1047 30.43 22.01 16.24
C ALA A 1047 31.69 22.70 16.75
N GLU A 1048 31.94 23.95 16.35
CA GLU A 1048 33.08 24.69 16.87
C GLU A 1048 32.92 24.97 18.37
N TRP A 1049 31.72 25.33 18.86
CA TRP A 1049 31.53 25.71 20.26
C TRP A 1049 30.83 24.66 21.13
N GLY A 1050 29.53 24.41 20.92
CA GLY A 1050 28.72 23.61 21.84
C GLY A 1050 27.76 22.67 21.13
N GLY A 1051 27.60 21.45 21.63
CA GLY A 1051 26.60 20.52 21.10
C GLY A 1051 27.00 19.97 19.75
N GLY A 1052 28.03 19.11 19.69
CA GLY A 1052 28.45 18.48 18.43
C GLY A 1052 27.28 17.77 17.74
N GLY A 1053 26.51 16.99 18.52
CA GLY A 1053 25.23 16.44 18.10
C GLY A 1053 24.10 17.45 18.23
N ILE A 1054 23.74 17.82 19.47
CA ILE A 1054 22.57 18.67 19.77
C ILE A 1054 22.96 19.83 20.69
N LEU A 1055 22.53 21.05 20.37
CA LEU A 1055 22.56 22.20 21.27
C LEU A 1055 21.12 22.63 21.64
N ILE A 1056 20.86 22.82 22.93
CA ILE A 1056 19.56 23.26 23.48
C ILE A 1056 19.77 24.49 24.38
N TYR A 1057 19.14 25.61 24.06
CA TYR A 1057 19.28 26.86 24.84
C TYR A 1057 18.06 27.78 24.74
N ASP A 1058 18.07 28.87 25.50
CA ASP A 1058 17.04 29.91 25.56
C ASP A 1058 15.61 29.37 25.73
N ASN A 1059 15.36 28.75 26.89
CA ASN A 1059 14.04 28.23 27.30
C ASN A 1059 13.43 27.16 26.37
N SER A 1060 14.27 26.45 25.62
CA SER A 1060 13.89 25.35 24.72
C SER A 1060 13.82 24.01 25.46
N ASN A 1061 12.77 23.22 25.24
CA ASN A 1061 12.55 21.97 26.00
C ASN A 1061 12.13 20.82 25.07
N PRO A 1062 13.00 20.36 24.16
CA PRO A 1062 12.68 19.24 23.28
C PRO A 1062 12.42 17.95 24.07
N THR A 1063 11.60 17.08 23.48
CA THR A 1063 11.42 15.69 23.92
C THR A 1063 12.24 14.79 23.01
N ILE A 1064 13.06 13.91 23.60
CA ILE A 1064 14.00 13.06 22.85
C ILE A 1064 13.78 11.60 23.28
N THR A 1065 13.29 10.77 22.37
CA THR A 1065 12.88 9.39 22.67
C THR A 1065 13.42 8.42 21.63
N ASP A 1066 14.01 7.30 22.06
CA ASP A 1066 14.55 6.26 21.16
C ASP A 1066 15.56 6.82 20.14
N VAL A 1067 16.50 7.64 20.61
CA VAL A 1067 17.50 8.31 19.77
C VAL A 1067 18.91 7.78 20.06
N THR A 1068 19.70 7.59 19.01
CA THR A 1068 21.15 7.33 19.10
C THR A 1068 21.95 8.58 18.72
N ILE A 1069 22.83 9.04 19.62
CA ILE A 1069 23.71 10.21 19.46
C ILE A 1069 25.15 9.72 19.55
N ALA A 1070 25.79 9.51 18.39
CA ALA A 1070 27.05 8.79 18.29
C ALA A 1070 28.19 9.56 17.61
N ASP A 1071 29.41 9.49 18.15
CA ASP A 1071 30.63 9.97 17.47
C ASP A 1071 30.59 11.45 17.05
N ASN A 1072 29.79 12.27 17.72
CA ASN A 1072 29.74 13.70 17.48
C ASN A 1072 30.86 14.41 18.25
N ALA A 1073 31.33 15.55 17.74
CA ALA A 1073 32.50 16.22 18.31
C ALA A 1073 32.37 17.74 18.42
N THR A 1074 33.08 18.33 19.38
CA THR A 1074 33.43 19.76 19.34
C THR A 1074 34.90 19.97 19.01
N SER A 1075 35.22 21.04 18.29
CA SER A 1075 36.57 21.28 17.74
C SER A 1075 37.37 22.38 18.44
N GLU A 1076 36.74 23.31 19.17
CA GLU A 1076 37.45 24.34 19.95
C GLU A 1076 38.03 23.84 21.28
N VAL A 1077 39.08 24.54 21.73
CA VAL A 1077 39.82 24.24 22.97
C VAL A 1077 39.03 24.54 24.25
N ASP A 1078 37.83 25.08 24.15
CA ASP A 1078 36.87 25.24 25.23
C ASP A 1078 35.47 24.73 24.86
N GLY A 1079 35.36 23.97 23.76
CA GLY A 1079 34.10 23.44 23.29
C GLY A 1079 33.51 22.38 24.23
N TYR A 1080 32.19 22.22 24.23
CA TYR A 1080 31.50 21.41 25.24
C TYR A 1080 30.28 20.65 24.72
N GLY A 1081 29.96 19.53 25.38
CA GLY A 1081 28.79 18.72 25.02
C GLY A 1081 28.97 18.08 23.65
N GLY A 1082 29.90 17.14 23.52
CA GLY A 1082 30.19 16.49 22.22
C GLY A 1082 28.93 15.84 21.65
N GLY A 1083 28.19 15.12 22.49
CA GLY A 1083 26.85 14.63 22.15
C GLY A 1083 25.79 15.72 22.30
N ILE A 1084 25.55 16.18 23.54
CA ILE A 1084 24.51 17.17 23.86
C ILE A 1084 25.07 18.31 24.73
N ALA A 1085 24.76 19.55 24.37
CA ALA A 1085 24.91 20.73 25.22
C ALA A 1085 23.55 21.34 25.58
N ILE A 1086 23.35 21.68 26.86
CA ILE A 1086 22.10 22.27 27.37
C ILE A 1086 22.39 23.51 28.22
N GLU A 1087 21.73 24.62 27.91
CA GLU A 1087 21.98 25.92 28.53
C GLU A 1087 20.71 26.72 28.86
N GLU A 1088 20.87 27.84 29.57
CA GLU A 1088 19.87 28.91 29.66
C GLU A 1088 18.42 28.47 29.99
N PHE A 1089 18.24 27.89 31.18
CA PHE A 1089 16.92 27.54 31.75
C PHE A 1089 16.15 26.41 31.02
N CYS A 1090 16.84 25.59 30.22
CA CYS A 1090 16.23 24.45 29.51
C CYS A 1090 16.08 23.21 30.41
N SER A 1091 15.02 22.44 30.23
CA SER A 1091 14.69 21.24 31.01
C SER A 1091 14.13 20.11 30.12
N PRO A 1092 14.88 19.63 29.11
CA PRO A 1092 14.40 18.60 28.20
C PRO A 1092 14.24 17.23 28.87
N LEU A 1093 13.41 16.39 28.25
CA LEU A 1093 13.16 15.00 28.65
C LEU A 1093 13.81 14.05 27.63
N LEU A 1094 14.65 13.15 28.14
CA LEU A 1094 15.31 12.10 27.36
C LEU A 1094 14.82 10.72 27.86
N THR A 1095 14.31 9.90 26.96
CA THR A 1095 13.84 8.54 27.25
C THR A 1095 14.45 7.55 26.26
N ASN A 1096 15.03 6.44 26.75
CA ASN A 1096 15.63 5.40 25.91
C ASN A 1096 16.69 5.91 24.91
N VAL A 1097 17.54 6.85 25.34
CA VAL A 1097 18.55 7.48 24.48
C VAL A 1097 19.91 6.81 24.66
N ALA A 1098 20.65 6.62 23.57
CA ALA A 1098 22.05 6.16 23.58
C ALA A 1098 23.00 7.31 23.17
N ILE A 1099 23.94 7.69 24.04
CA ILE A 1099 24.93 8.76 23.83
C ILE A 1099 26.33 8.14 23.85
N ILE A 1100 26.90 7.88 22.66
CA ILE A 1100 28.03 6.96 22.49
C ILE A 1100 29.20 7.62 21.76
N GLY A 1101 30.44 7.45 22.23
CA GLY A 1101 31.63 7.79 21.41
C GLY A 1101 31.87 9.28 21.14
N ASN A 1102 31.09 10.17 21.76
CA ASN A 1102 31.17 11.60 21.48
C ASN A 1102 32.40 12.24 22.15
N THR A 1103 32.97 13.28 21.52
CA THR A 1103 34.22 13.92 21.94
C THR A 1103 34.07 15.42 22.16
N ALA A 1104 34.61 15.97 23.25
CA ALA A 1104 34.62 17.43 23.48
C ALA A 1104 35.81 17.88 24.34
N TYR A 1105 35.94 19.18 24.61
CA TYR A 1105 36.86 19.65 25.65
C TYR A 1105 36.22 19.54 27.05
N TYR A 1106 34.93 19.89 27.21
CA TYR A 1106 34.15 19.66 28.43
C TYR A 1106 32.90 18.82 28.18
N GLY A 1107 32.65 17.74 28.93
CA GLY A 1107 31.37 17.02 28.80
C GLY A 1107 31.27 16.25 27.49
N GLY A 1108 32.09 15.21 27.29
CA GLY A 1108 32.18 14.47 26.02
C GLY A 1108 30.82 13.96 25.55
N GLY A 1109 30.08 13.28 26.43
CA GLY A 1109 28.69 12.91 26.18
C GLY A 1109 27.74 14.10 26.33
N CYS A 1110 27.66 14.66 27.53
CA CYS A 1110 26.73 15.75 27.85
C CYS A 1110 27.35 16.89 28.66
N ASN A 1111 26.94 18.13 28.39
CA ASN A 1111 27.27 19.31 29.19
C ASN A 1111 26.04 20.16 29.52
N PHE A 1112 25.76 20.39 30.81
CA PHE A 1112 24.64 21.19 31.30
C PHE A 1112 25.13 22.44 32.05
N TYR A 1113 24.72 23.61 31.58
CA TYR A 1113 25.19 24.91 32.07
C TYR A 1113 24.02 25.88 32.32
N VAL A 1114 24.17 26.81 33.28
CA VAL A 1114 23.21 27.90 33.59
C VAL A 1114 21.75 27.43 33.71
N SER A 1115 21.43 26.78 34.83
CA SER A 1115 20.06 26.37 35.18
C SER A 1115 19.41 25.41 34.18
N ALA A 1116 20.21 24.64 33.45
CA ALA A 1116 19.77 23.50 32.67
C ALA A 1116 19.39 22.32 33.59
N ASN A 1117 18.18 21.77 33.49
CA ASN A 1117 17.65 20.74 34.40
C ASN A 1117 17.02 19.57 33.64
N ALA A 1118 17.83 18.78 32.94
CA ALA A 1118 17.35 17.67 32.12
C ALA A 1118 16.93 16.44 32.95
N THR A 1119 15.93 15.71 32.46
CA THR A 1119 15.51 14.41 32.99
C THR A 1119 15.88 13.31 32.00
N LEU A 1120 16.61 12.31 32.48
CA LEU A 1120 17.11 11.17 31.69
C LEU A 1120 16.50 9.89 32.27
N ILE A 1121 15.79 9.15 31.43
CA ILE A 1121 15.13 7.88 31.77
C ILE A 1121 15.63 6.81 30.80
N ASN A 1122 16.17 5.70 31.31
CA ASN A 1122 16.71 4.60 30.49
C ASN A 1122 17.80 5.05 29.50
N VAL A 1123 18.63 6.03 29.87
CA VAL A 1123 19.68 6.57 28.99
C VAL A 1123 21.01 5.85 29.18
N THR A 1124 21.69 5.49 28.08
CA THR A 1124 23.06 4.95 28.10
C THR A 1124 24.05 5.99 27.61
N ILE A 1125 25.01 6.39 28.46
CA ILE A 1125 26.10 7.32 28.12
C ILE A 1125 27.42 6.54 28.18
N SER A 1126 27.99 6.20 27.03
CA SER A 1126 29.17 5.32 27.00
C SER A 1126 30.25 5.68 25.99
N ASN A 1127 31.50 5.32 26.29
CA ASN A 1127 32.65 5.50 25.39
C ASN A 1127 32.91 6.96 24.96
N ASN A 1128 32.35 7.95 25.65
CA ASN A 1128 32.57 9.36 25.33
C ASN A 1128 33.92 9.84 25.92
N SER A 1129 34.54 10.84 25.29
CA SER A 1129 35.86 11.36 25.69
C SER A 1129 35.86 12.88 25.82
N ALA A 1130 36.52 13.42 26.84
CA ALA A 1130 36.81 14.84 26.91
C ALA A 1130 38.08 15.12 27.69
N GLU A 1131 38.67 16.31 27.55
CA GLU A 1131 39.76 16.76 28.44
C GLU A 1131 39.28 16.91 29.89
N LEU A 1132 38.00 17.25 30.08
CA LEU A 1132 37.35 17.34 31.37
C LEU A 1132 35.91 16.78 31.28
N TYR A 1133 35.61 15.76 32.09
CA TYR A 1133 34.27 15.17 32.22
C TYR A 1133 33.75 14.49 30.95
N GLY A 1134 34.36 13.40 30.50
CA GLY A 1134 33.99 12.65 29.29
C GLY A 1134 32.55 12.16 29.24
N GLY A 1135 31.91 11.84 30.38
CA GLY A 1135 30.52 11.37 30.42
C GLY A 1135 29.47 12.49 30.47
N LEU A 1136 29.30 13.09 31.63
CA LEU A 1136 28.29 14.12 31.92
C LEU A 1136 28.89 15.20 32.82
N SER A 1137 28.74 16.47 32.44
CA SER A 1137 29.15 17.64 33.21
C SER A 1137 27.95 18.52 33.57
N CYS A 1138 27.85 18.95 34.83
CA CYS A 1138 26.80 19.87 35.30
C CYS A 1138 27.41 21.03 36.09
N SER A 1139 27.15 22.28 35.68
CA SER A 1139 27.63 23.49 36.37
C SER A 1139 26.51 24.53 36.53
N GLY A 1140 26.10 24.77 37.77
CA GLY A 1140 24.95 25.66 38.06
C GLY A 1140 23.61 25.11 37.56
N SER A 1141 23.53 23.79 37.39
CA SER A 1141 22.52 23.02 36.66
C SER A 1141 22.26 21.69 37.38
N SER A 1142 21.21 20.95 37.00
CA SER A 1142 20.90 19.63 37.55
C SER A 1142 20.58 18.59 36.49
N ALA A 1143 20.72 17.31 36.85
CA ALA A 1143 20.37 16.19 36.00
C ALA A 1143 19.64 15.14 36.86
N SER A 1144 18.44 14.72 36.44
CA SER A 1144 17.72 13.61 37.05
C SER A 1144 17.98 12.35 36.23
N LEU A 1145 18.60 11.33 36.83
CA LEU A 1145 18.94 10.08 36.15
C LEU A 1145 18.11 8.94 36.74
N VAL A 1146 17.28 8.31 35.93
CA VAL A 1146 16.45 7.16 36.27
C VAL A 1146 16.83 6.01 35.33
N ASN A 1147 17.23 4.87 35.88
CA ASN A 1147 17.63 3.68 35.10
C ASN A 1147 18.70 3.94 34.03
N CYS A 1148 19.63 4.87 34.27
CA CYS A 1148 20.67 5.22 33.31
C CYS A 1148 21.95 4.39 33.48
N ILE A 1149 22.67 4.14 32.40
CA ILE A 1149 23.99 3.47 32.36
C ILE A 1149 25.05 4.48 31.95
N LEU A 1150 26.07 4.69 32.79
CA LEU A 1150 27.25 5.50 32.46
C LEU A 1150 28.48 4.59 32.45
N TRP A 1151 29.07 4.32 31.27
CA TRP A 1151 30.08 3.28 31.10
C TRP A 1151 31.26 3.71 30.21
N ASN A 1152 32.50 3.43 30.65
CA ASN A 1152 33.72 3.60 29.84
C ASN A 1152 33.92 5.00 29.21
N ASN A 1153 33.47 6.06 29.90
CA ASN A 1153 33.77 7.43 29.49
C ASN A 1153 35.17 7.84 30.00
N THR A 1154 35.90 8.65 29.23
CA THR A 1154 37.32 8.97 29.47
C THR A 1154 37.57 10.47 29.63
N ASP A 1155 38.43 10.80 30.60
CA ASP A 1155 38.91 12.15 30.97
C ASP A 1155 40.44 12.20 30.88
#